data_AF-A0A6G0YCE9-F1
#
_entry.id   AF-A0A6G0YCE9-F1
#
_cell.length_a   1.000
_cell.length_b   1.000
_cell.length_c   1.000
_cell.angle_alpha   90.00
_cell.angle_beta   90.00
_cell.angle_gamma   90.00
#
_symmetry.space_group_name_H-M   'P 1'
#
loop_
_entity.id
_entity.type
_entity.pdbx_description
1 polymer ?
#
loop_
_entity_poly.entity_id
_entity_poly.type
_entity_poly.pdbx_seq_one_letter_code
_entity_poly.pdbx_strand_id
1 'polypeptide(L)'
;PFTKNEPEECCNRPPHLKHPYCNEIPVPDDDYFYSKFNVKCIDFVRAFPSVRPGCRLGSRVPFNTLTGVIDANTVYSVTEDYARHLRTGYGGLLRMNPAFIDQGLKDLLPLRLKDPDEGCTRLNRSQYCFDAGEVRVNEQLVLATMHIIWAREHNRIAKELGRINPHWDDETIFQEARRIVIAEIQHITYNEFLPTLLGKGVMEKFGLLLQKEGYWDGYDPNVNPNILSEFSAAALRIGHTFLPTSIERWSKAHKFIASKKLSDLIRRPYDLYRAGVLDEYIMGLTNQVAQAMDDSVTQEVTNTLFKKPGNRFGVDLVAFNIQRGRDFGLPGFMEYRKFCGLPASDLFQSLSGDMPNSTIHRYSTIYDSPEDVDLWSGGVSEKPLPGSMAGPVFSCILATQFSYARRGDRFWYELPNQPSSFTPDQLREIRKARLARVLCDNTDLIDTIQLWPIVLPDHEINPRVPCRSGIIPSVNLNKWADFPTSNVKFNEGIFNCQFSTDTIGGPLGMGQPGQCITYEAINQTYVDARKRINVAQTNKDKWTTQELASVGELFYGLSYEEVEKGLPQIDTSRTLIREVCPAFLSNVECRPGKYRRYDGLCNNVKHPTWGATNTPFSRLVGPLFSDGMSGPKVSSLNNRELPTARVVSRTMHPDEGYHEHAATVMLVAFGQFMDHDFTLMGTPADPITKNEPEECCNRPTHLKNPYCNEIPVSDDDYFYRSRVPFNTLTGVIDANTVYSVTDDYARHLRSGYGGLLRMNSVFVNYGLKDLLPLRLKDPDEGCTRLNRSQYCFDAGEVRVNEQLVLATMHIIWAREHNRIAKEFGRINPHWDDETVFQEARRIVIAEIQHITYNEFLPTLLGKGVMEKFGLLLQKEGYWDGYDPNVNPNILSEFSAAALRIGHTFLPTSVERWSRSHKFIASKKLSDLIRRPYDLYRAGVLDEYIMGLTNQVAQAMDDSITQEVTNTLFKKPGNRFGVDLVSFNIQRGRDFGLPGFMEYSGQVGTAL
;
A
#
# COMPACT_ATOMS: atom_id res chain seq x y z
N PRO A 1 -12.15 -3.79 -10.19
CA PRO A 1 -10.89 -3.02 -10.15
C PRO A 1 -10.16 -3.32 -8.84
N PHE A 2 -9.11 -4.13 -8.92
CA PHE A 2 -8.14 -4.26 -7.84
C PHE A 2 -7.65 -2.84 -7.54
N THR A 3 -8.16 -2.26 -6.45
CA THR A 3 -7.74 -0.91 -6.08
C THR A 3 -6.29 -1.02 -5.64
N LYS A 4 -5.44 -0.05 -6.02
CA LYS A 4 -4.04 0.06 -5.54
C LYS A 4 -3.92 0.20 -4.00
N ASN A 5 -5.03 0.09 -3.29
CA ASN A 5 -5.19 0.29 -1.85
C ASN A 5 -5.39 -1.02 -1.09
N GLU A 6 -5.46 -2.16 -1.80
CA GLU A 6 -5.60 -3.46 -1.16
C GLU A 6 -4.22 -4.01 -0.82
N PRO A 7 -4.00 -4.45 0.44
CA PRO A 7 -2.77 -5.15 0.80
C PRO A 7 -2.69 -6.48 0.04
N GLU A 8 -1.47 -7.01 -0.10
CA GLU A 8 -1.23 -8.34 -0.65
C GLU A 8 -2.12 -9.40 0.05
N GLU A 9 -2.84 -10.18 -0.74
CA GLU A 9 -3.80 -11.18 -0.26
C GLU A 9 -3.04 -12.41 0.25
N CYS A 10 -3.10 -12.67 1.55
CA CYS A 10 -2.35 -13.75 2.21
C CYS A 10 -3.24 -14.90 2.66
N CYS A 11 -4.49 -14.64 3.00
CA CYS A 11 -5.42 -15.65 3.50
C CYS A 11 -5.91 -16.60 2.41
N ASN A 12 -6.22 -16.06 1.24
CA ASN A 12 -6.88 -16.80 0.17
C ASN A 12 -5.92 -17.21 -0.96
N ARG A 13 -4.62 -16.93 -0.82
CA ARG A 13 -3.57 -17.40 -1.74
C ARG A 13 -3.02 -18.75 -1.26
N PRO A 14 -2.86 -19.75 -2.13
CA PRO A 14 -2.21 -21.00 -1.73
C PRO A 14 -0.69 -20.80 -1.50
N PRO A 15 -0.04 -21.64 -0.66
CA PRO A 15 1.25 -21.33 -0.02
C PRO A 15 2.41 -20.90 -0.93
N HIS A 16 2.47 -21.34 -2.18
CA HIS A 16 3.51 -21.01 -3.15
C HIS A 16 3.17 -19.85 -4.10
N LEU A 17 1.95 -19.30 -3.97
CA LEU A 17 1.55 -17.98 -4.51
C LEU A 17 1.49 -16.92 -3.43
N LYS A 18 1.46 -17.32 -2.16
CA LYS A 18 1.64 -16.39 -1.07
C LYS A 18 2.98 -15.70 -1.30
N HIS A 19 2.96 -14.38 -1.25
CA HIS A 19 4.17 -13.62 -1.16
C HIS A 19 5.02 -14.18 0.01
N PRO A 20 6.35 -14.30 -0.10
CA PRO A 20 7.21 -14.85 0.96
C PRO A 20 7.11 -14.12 2.31
N TYR A 21 6.49 -12.94 2.30
CA TYR A 21 6.26 -12.09 3.44
C TYR A 21 4.82 -12.18 3.98
N CYS A 22 3.98 -13.08 3.51
CA CYS A 22 2.68 -13.32 4.13
C CYS A 22 2.84 -13.85 5.56
N ASN A 23 2.05 -13.30 6.49
CA ASN A 23 2.02 -13.70 7.89
C ASN A 23 0.64 -13.39 8.46
N GLU A 24 -0.37 -13.99 7.83
CA GLU A 24 -1.78 -13.79 8.12
C GLU A 24 -2.17 -13.97 9.60
N ILE A 25 -3.30 -13.39 10.00
CA ILE A 25 -3.85 -13.50 11.35
C ILE A 25 -5.00 -14.53 11.33
N PRO A 26 -4.84 -15.71 11.95
CA PRO A 26 -5.90 -16.70 12.00
C PRO A 26 -7.07 -16.22 12.88
N VAL A 27 -8.30 -16.46 12.40
CA VAL A 27 -9.54 -16.16 13.11
C VAL A 27 -10.12 -17.46 13.68
N PRO A 28 -10.36 -17.54 15.01
CA PRO A 28 -10.96 -18.72 15.64
C PRO A 28 -12.37 -19.02 15.12
N ASP A 29 -12.74 -20.30 15.10
CA ASP A 29 -14.08 -20.75 14.68
C ASP A 29 -15.21 -20.20 15.56
N ASP A 30 -14.91 -19.95 16.84
CA ASP A 30 -15.83 -19.41 17.85
C ASP A 30 -15.83 -17.86 17.90
N ASP A 31 -15.24 -17.17 16.93
CA ASP A 31 -15.26 -15.70 16.88
C ASP A 31 -16.69 -15.16 16.84
N TYR A 32 -17.06 -14.25 17.73
CA TYR A 32 -18.45 -13.78 17.87
C TYR A 32 -18.95 -12.92 16.68
N PHE A 33 -18.03 -12.38 15.87
CA PHE A 33 -18.34 -11.46 14.77
C PHE A 33 -18.01 -12.09 13.42
N TYR A 34 -16.76 -12.49 13.20
CA TYR A 34 -16.26 -12.99 11.92
C TYR A 34 -16.84 -14.36 11.55
N SER A 35 -17.22 -15.20 12.52
CA SER A 35 -17.91 -16.48 12.24
C SER A 35 -19.23 -16.29 11.50
N LYS A 36 -19.94 -15.17 11.74
CA LYS A 36 -21.20 -14.82 11.06
C LYS A 36 -21.02 -14.55 9.56
N PHE A 37 -19.78 -14.31 9.14
CA PHE A 37 -19.40 -14.03 7.76
C PHE A 37 -18.46 -15.11 7.19
N ASN A 38 -18.27 -16.22 7.90
CA ASN A 38 -17.36 -17.31 7.55
C ASN A 38 -15.91 -16.84 7.28
N VAL A 39 -15.45 -15.81 8.00
CA VAL A 39 -14.08 -15.31 7.90
C VAL A 39 -13.19 -16.11 8.84
N LYS A 40 -12.18 -16.78 8.30
CA LYS A 40 -11.23 -17.64 9.04
C LYS A 40 -9.83 -17.05 9.19
N CYS A 41 -9.57 -15.93 8.52
CA CYS A 41 -8.25 -15.35 8.41
C CYS A 41 -8.35 -13.85 8.06
N ILE A 42 -7.44 -13.04 8.58
CA ILE A 42 -7.28 -11.62 8.22
C ILE A 42 -5.94 -11.46 7.50
N ASP A 43 -5.94 -10.87 6.30
CA ASP A 43 -4.74 -10.68 5.49
C ASP A 43 -3.71 -9.83 6.22
N PHE A 44 -2.47 -10.30 6.29
CA PHE A 44 -1.37 -9.55 6.90
C PHE A 44 -0.04 -9.88 6.20
N VAL A 45 0.72 -8.83 5.92
CA VAL A 45 1.99 -8.89 5.21
C VAL A 45 3.07 -8.30 6.08
N ARG A 46 4.17 -9.03 6.22
CA ARG A 46 5.37 -8.61 6.93
C ARG A 46 6.00 -7.41 6.24
N ALA A 47 6.55 -6.52 7.06
CA ALA A 47 7.29 -5.36 6.60
C ALA A 47 8.56 -5.79 5.86
N PHE A 48 9.00 -5.09 4.81
CA PHE A 48 10.27 -5.42 4.16
C PHE A 48 11.46 -5.25 5.12
N PRO A 49 12.47 -6.13 5.07
CA PRO A 49 13.70 -5.98 5.84
C PRO A 49 14.52 -4.82 5.30
N SER A 50 15.26 -4.17 6.19
CA SER A 50 16.16 -3.06 5.89
C SER A 50 17.61 -3.51 5.87
N VAL A 51 18.41 -2.76 5.12
CA VAL A 51 19.87 -2.74 5.25
C VAL A 51 20.26 -1.75 6.33
N ARG A 52 21.22 -2.09 7.19
CA ARG A 52 21.74 -1.15 8.21
C ARG A 52 22.77 -0.19 7.61
N PRO A 53 22.97 1.03 8.14
CA PRO A 53 24.00 1.96 7.64
C PRO A 53 25.38 1.33 7.59
N GLY A 54 26.10 1.56 6.48
CA GLY A 54 27.35 0.86 6.18
C GLY A 54 27.15 -0.62 5.84
N CYS A 55 25.93 -1.06 5.50
CA CYS A 55 25.59 -2.45 5.18
C CYS A 55 26.04 -3.45 6.25
N ARG A 56 25.87 -3.04 7.51
CA ARG A 56 26.15 -3.87 8.68
C ARG A 56 25.11 -4.99 8.83
N LEU A 57 25.57 -6.12 9.34
CA LEU A 57 24.78 -7.33 9.49
C LEU A 57 24.02 -7.33 10.82
N GLY A 58 22.87 -8.01 10.91
CA GLY A 58 22.09 -8.15 12.14
C GLY A 58 20.70 -8.74 11.91
N SER A 59 19.89 -8.87 12.98
CA SER A 59 18.53 -9.39 12.89
C SER A 59 17.60 -8.52 12.03
N ARG A 60 16.46 -9.10 11.63
CA ARG A 60 15.45 -8.43 10.82
C ARG A 60 14.98 -7.13 11.48
N VAL A 61 15.07 -6.05 10.72
CA VAL A 61 14.53 -4.75 11.09
C VAL A 61 13.89 -4.11 9.86
N PRO A 62 12.65 -3.60 9.95
CA PRO A 62 12.05 -2.89 8.82
C PRO A 62 12.70 -1.53 8.60
N PHE A 63 12.38 -0.88 7.48
CA PHE A 63 12.78 0.51 7.23
C PHE A 63 11.58 1.45 7.11
N ASN A 64 11.85 2.70 7.45
CA ASN A 64 10.93 3.81 7.29
C ASN A 64 11.12 4.43 5.91
N THR A 65 10.05 4.64 5.15
CA THR A 65 10.05 5.39 3.89
C THR A 65 9.76 6.88 4.10
N LEU A 66 9.63 7.34 5.35
CA LEU A 66 9.60 8.76 5.74
C LEU A 66 10.89 9.18 6.46
N THR A 67 11.04 10.48 6.70
CA THR A 67 12.14 11.02 7.51
C THR A 67 11.87 10.81 9.01
N GLY A 68 12.94 10.77 9.82
CA GLY A 68 12.85 10.54 11.27
C GLY A 68 12.59 11.80 12.11
N VAL A 69 12.56 12.98 11.47
CA VAL A 69 12.41 14.29 12.10
C VAL A 69 11.10 14.92 11.66
N ILE A 70 10.59 15.90 12.43
CA ILE A 70 9.41 16.66 12.05
C ILE A 70 9.79 17.69 11.00
N ASP A 71 9.51 17.41 9.73
CA ASP A 71 9.86 18.26 8.59
C ASP A 71 8.69 18.53 7.64
N ALA A 72 7.47 18.21 8.08
CA ALA A 72 6.23 18.41 7.34
C ALA A 72 6.24 17.69 5.97
N ASN A 73 6.86 16.51 5.90
CA ASN A 73 6.82 15.66 4.71
C ASN A 73 5.37 15.26 4.33
N THR A 74 4.44 15.30 5.28
CA THR A 74 2.98 15.24 5.07
C THR A 74 2.44 16.30 4.10
N VAL A 75 3.09 17.47 4.03
CA VAL A 75 2.74 18.60 3.15
C VAL A 75 3.66 18.62 1.93
N TYR A 76 4.95 18.36 2.11
CA TYR A 76 5.99 18.65 1.10
C TYR A 76 6.60 17.43 0.41
N SER A 77 6.27 16.22 0.84
CA SER A 77 6.88 14.95 0.40
C SER A 77 8.33 14.75 0.82
N VAL A 78 8.78 13.50 0.74
CA VAL A 78 10.17 13.06 0.98
C VAL A 78 11.00 12.95 -0.30
N THR A 79 10.39 13.21 -1.47
CA THR A 79 11.09 13.21 -2.76
C THR A 79 10.95 14.54 -3.46
N GLU A 80 12.04 15.03 -4.04
CA GLU A 80 12.05 16.31 -4.74
C GLU A 80 11.14 16.30 -5.98
N ASP A 81 11.13 15.21 -6.74
CA ASP A 81 10.30 15.08 -7.95
C ASP A 81 8.81 15.22 -7.62
N TYR A 82 8.34 14.61 -6.53
CA TYR A 82 6.95 14.72 -6.10
C TYR A 82 6.64 16.06 -5.42
N ALA A 83 7.59 16.62 -4.66
CA ALA A 83 7.48 17.98 -4.13
C ALA A 83 7.28 19.01 -5.26
N ARG A 84 7.98 18.87 -6.38
CA ARG A 84 7.77 19.71 -7.58
C ARG A 84 6.39 19.51 -8.21
N HIS A 85 5.86 18.27 -8.25
CA HIS A 85 4.49 17.99 -8.73
C HIS A 85 3.42 18.72 -7.90
N LEU A 86 3.65 18.86 -6.59
CA LEU A 86 2.74 19.54 -5.67
C LEU A 86 2.84 21.07 -5.74
N ARG A 87 3.84 21.63 -6.43
CA ARG A 87 4.04 23.07 -6.58
C ARG A 87 3.44 23.60 -7.87
N THR A 88 3.03 24.86 -7.83
CA THR A 88 2.60 25.59 -9.03
C THR A 88 3.79 25.99 -9.91
N GLY A 89 4.99 26.09 -9.31
CA GLY A 89 6.19 26.66 -9.92
C GLY A 89 6.14 28.19 -10.03
N TYR A 90 5.20 28.84 -9.35
CA TYR A 90 5.05 30.29 -9.35
C TYR A 90 4.67 30.85 -7.97
N GLY A 91 5.34 31.92 -7.54
CA GLY A 91 5.05 32.63 -6.29
C GLY A 91 5.31 31.82 -5.02
N GLY A 92 6.08 30.74 -5.12
CA GLY A 92 6.36 29.79 -4.06
C GLY A 92 5.15 28.96 -3.63
N LEU A 93 4.09 28.87 -4.44
CA LEU A 93 2.81 28.28 -4.02
C LEU A 93 2.73 26.78 -4.27
N LEU A 94 2.09 26.07 -3.35
CA LEU A 94 1.52 24.74 -3.58
C LEU A 94 0.29 24.82 -4.48
N ARG A 95 0.11 23.80 -5.32
CA ARG A 95 -1.12 23.61 -6.10
C ARG A 95 -2.28 23.39 -5.15
N MET A 96 -3.43 23.95 -5.49
CA MET A 96 -4.68 23.75 -4.77
C MET A 96 -5.82 23.60 -5.79
N ASN A 97 -6.96 23.06 -5.34
CA ASN A 97 -8.17 22.91 -6.12
C ASN A 97 -9.20 23.99 -5.74
N PRO A 98 -9.47 24.98 -6.59
CA PRO A 98 -10.41 26.07 -6.32
C PRO A 98 -11.89 25.66 -6.52
N ALA A 99 -12.29 24.52 -5.95
CA ALA A 99 -13.60 23.89 -6.19
C ALA A 99 -14.81 24.78 -5.81
N PHE A 100 -14.60 25.75 -4.91
CA PHE A 100 -15.64 26.61 -4.36
C PHE A 100 -15.34 28.11 -4.51
N ILE A 101 -14.46 28.47 -5.45
CA ILE A 101 -14.04 29.86 -5.63
C ILE A 101 -15.22 30.80 -5.95
N ASP A 102 -16.20 30.33 -6.71
CA ASP A 102 -17.43 31.07 -7.05
C ASP A 102 -18.32 31.35 -5.83
N GLN A 103 -18.14 30.57 -4.75
CA GLN A 103 -18.83 30.73 -3.48
C GLN A 103 -18.01 31.55 -2.47
N GLY A 104 -16.83 32.04 -2.88
CA GLY A 104 -15.92 32.80 -2.04
C GLY A 104 -15.22 31.97 -0.95
N LEU A 105 -15.22 30.64 -1.08
CA LEU A 105 -14.58 29.74 -0.12
C LEU A 105 -13.17 29.37 -0.56
N LYS A 106 -12.30 29.05 0.41
CA LYS A 106 -10.90 28.67 0.17
C LYS A 106 -10.76 27.32 -0.53
N ASP A 107 -9.62 27.14 -1.18
CA ASP A 107 -9.30 25.97 -2.01
C ASP A 107 -9.17 24.67 -1.21
N LEU A 108 -9.47 23.53 -1.83
CA LEU A 108 -9.16 22.19 -1.33
C LEU A 108 -7.77 21.74 -1.82
N LEU A 109 -7.30 20.58 -1.37
CA LEU A 109 -6.09 19.96 -1.91
C LEU A 109 -6.24 19.64 -3.42
N PRO A 110 -5.14 19.54 -4.17
CA PRO A 110 -5.15 19.06 -5.55
C PRO A 110 -5.83 17.70 -5.69
N LEU A 111 -6.48 17.49 -6.84
CA LEU A 111 -7.04 16.19 -7.18
C LEU A 111 -5.94 15.25 -7.67
N ARG A 112 -5.98 14.00 -7.21
CA ARG A 112 -5.14 12.93 -7.72
C ARG A 112 -5.65 12.47 -9.08
N LEU A 113 -5.10 13.05 -10.14
CA LEU A 113 -5.51 12.73 -11.52
C LEU A 113 -4.78 11.50 -12.08
N LYS A 114 -3.54 11.29 -11.61
CA LYS A 114 -2.74 10.11 -11.92
C LYS A 114 -3.01 9.07 -10.82
N ASP A 115 -3.47 7.88 -11.22
CA ASP A 115 -3.88 6.83 -10.29
C ASP A 115 -5.00 7.30 -9.34
N PRO A 116 -6.16 7.70 -9.88
CA PRO A 116 -7.21 8.41 -9.15
C PRO A 116 -7.91 7.58 -8.06
N ASP A 117 -7.68 6.27 -8.04
CA ASP A 117 -8.22 5.33 -7.05
C ASP A 117 -7.17 4.93 -6.00
N GLU A 118 -5.97 5.55 -6.00
CA GLU A 118 -4.94 5.31 -4.98
C GLU A 118 -5.15 6.19 -3.75
N GLY A 119 -5.09 5.61 -2.55
CA GLY A 119 -5.35 6.22 -1.25
C GLY A 119 -6.83 6.30 -0.84
N CYS A 120 -7.80 6.20 -1.75
CA CYS A 120 -9.23 6.31 -1.43
C CYS A 120 -10.16 5.48 -2.33
N THR A 121 -11.43 5.30 -1.94
CA THR A 121 -12.42 4.48 -2.67
C THR A 121 -13.50 5.35 -3.30
N ARG A 122 -13.35 5.68 -4.59
CA ARG A 122 -14.27 6.58 -5.32
C ARG A 122 -15.68 6.02 -5.45
N LEU A 123 -16.66 6.82 -5.02
CA LEU A 123 -18.09 6.52 -5.17
C LEU A 123 -18.58 6.79 -6.60
N ASN A 124 -17.95 7.72 -7.30
CA ASN A 124 -18.24 8.06 -8.69
C ASN A 124 -16.97 8.57 -9.40
N ARG A 125 -16.98 8.59 -10.73
CA ARG A 125 -15.82 8.98 -11.55
C ARG A 125 -15.42 10.46 -11.40
N SER A 126 -16.31 11.31 -10.90
CA SER A 126 -16.11 12.75 -10.73
C SER A 126 -15.50 13.15 -9.38
N GLN A 127 -15.45 12.24 -8.40
CA GLN A 127 -14.96 12.51 -7.06
C GLN A 127 -13.59 11.86 -6.83
N TYR A 128 -12.53 12.61 -7.11
CA TYR A 128 -11.15 12.15 -7.01
C TYR A 128 -10.64 12.12 -5.56
N CYS A 129 -9.66 11.26 -5.30
CA CYS A 129 -8.81 11.37 -4.10
C CYS A 129 -8.01 12.69 -4.13
N PHE A 130 -7.54 13.15 -2.98
CA PHE A 130 -6.63 14.28 -2.89
C PHE A 130 -5.16 13.86 -3.00
N ASP A 131 -4.32 14.73 -3.57
CA ASP A 131 -2.86 14.65 -3.53
C ASP A 131 -2.32 15.55 -2.42
N ALA A 132 -1.34 15.05 -1.65
CA ALA A 132 -0.56 15.80 -0.67
C ALA A 132 0.87 15.21 -0.59
N GLY A 133 1.71 15.71 0.32
CA GLY A 133 3.09 15.23 0.50
C GLY A 133 3.20 13.73 0.84
N GLU A 134 2.16 13.15 1.43
CA GLU A 134 2.10 11.77 1.89
C GLU A 134 0.85 11.04 1.33
N VAL A 135 0.98 9.74 1.05
CA VAL A 135 0.03 8.95 0.25
C VAL A 135 -1.28 8.61 0.99
N ARG A 136 -1.26 8.57 2.32
CA ARG A 136 -2.43 8.24 3.15
C ARG A 136 -3.25 9.47 3.53
N VAL A 137 -3.07 10.63 2.88
CA VAL A 137 -3.90 11.84 3.08
C VAL A 137 -5.41 11.57 3.02
N ASN A 138 -5.84 10.55 2.26
CA ASN A 138 -7.24 10.18 2.13
C ASN A 138 -7.70 9.05 3.07
N GLU A 139 -6.84 8.54 3.95
CA GLU A 139 -7.14 7.41 4.84
C GLU A 139 -8.36 7.67 5.72
N GLN A 140 -8.49 8.89 6.26
CA GLN A 140 -9.66 9.36 6.98
C GLN A 140 -9.97 10.80 6.59
N LEU A 141 -11.27 11.12 6.45
CA LEU A 141 -11.69 12.46 6.02
C LEU A 141 -11.14 13.60 6.91
N VAL A 142 -11.10 13.42 8.23
CA VAL A 142 -10.60 14.46 9.16
C VAL A 142 -9.08 14.62 9.12
N LEU A 143 -8.35 13.59 8.68
CA LEU A 143 -6.93 13.73 8.38
C LEU A 143 -6.75 14.61 7.14
N ALA A 144 -7.52 14.38 6.08
CA ALA A 144 -7.49 15.21 4.88
C ALA A 144 -7.76 16.70 5.20
N THR A 145 -8.64 17.00 6.16
CA THR A 145 -8.85 18.39 6.59
C THR A 145 -7.60 19.01 7.20
N MET A 146 -6.79 18.26 7.96
CA MET A 146 -5.52 18.76 8.51
C MET A 146 -4.50 19.03 7.40
N HIS A 147 -4.37 18.13 6.41
CA HIS A 147 -3.51 18.39 5.24
C HIS A 147 -3.95 19.63 4.46
N ILE A 148 -5.27 19.84 4.28
CA ILE A 148 -5.81 21.05 3.63
C ILE A 148 -5.41 22.31 4.42
N ILE A 149 -5.59 22.32 5.74
CA ILE A 149 -5.27 23.47 6.59
C ILE A 149 -3.79 23.84 6.48
N TRP A 150 -2.88 22.86 6.53
CA TRP A 150 -1.44 23.13 6.44
C TRP A 150 -0.98 23.55 5.04
N ALA A 151 -1.59 23.01 3.97
CA ALA A 151 -1.32 23.46 2.60
C ALA A 151 -1.84 24.90 2.37
N ARG A 152 -3.00 25.24 2.92
CA ARG A 152 -3.53 26.62 2.93
C ARG A 152 -2.60 27.56 3.70
N GLU A 153 -2.06 27.13 4.84
CA GLU A 153 -1.13 27.94 5.64
C GLU A 153 0.16 28.23 4.89
N HIS A 154 0.75 27.24 4.22
CA HIS A 154 1.89 27.46 3.33
C HIS A 154 1.60 28.53 2.28
N ASN A 155 0.48 28.41 1.56
CA ASN A 155 0.11 29.38 0.52
C ASN A 155 -0.19 30.77 1.08
N ARG A 156 -0.73 30.86 2.30
CA ARG A 156 -0.94 32.13 3.01
C ARG A 156 0.41 32.81 3.31
N ILE A 157 1.36 32.06 3.87
CA ILE A 157 2.71 32.55 4.20
C ILE A 157 3.46 32.94 2.92
N ALA A 158 3.47 32.09 1.89
CA ALA A 158 4.15 32.35 0.62
C ALA A 158 3.65 33.62 -0.08
N LYS A 159 2.32 33.84 -0.12
CA LYS A 159 1.72 35.07 -0.67
C LYS A 159 2.20 36.32 0.07
N GLU A 160 2.26 36.26 1.40
CA GLU A 160 2.70 37.39 2.22
C GLU A 160 4.20 37.64 2.09
N LEU A 161 5.03 36.59 2.09
CA LEU A 161 6.47 36.70 1.84
C LEU A 161 6.76 37.27 0.46
N GLY A 162 6.01 36.89 -0.59
CA GLY A 162 6.14 37.47 -1.92
C GLY A 162 5.76 38.96 -1.98
N ARG A 163 4.85 39.43 -1.10
CA ARG A 163 4.54 40.86 -0.96
C ARG A 163 5.63 41.62 -0.20
N ILE A 164 6.15 41.02 0.87
CA ILE A 164 7.20 41.63 1.72
C ILE A 164 8.54 41.68 0.97
N ASN A 165 8.87 40.62 0.22
CA ASN A 165 10.10 40.45 -0.53
C ASN A 165 9.83 40.24 -2.03
N PRO A 166 9.39 41.27 -2.79
CA PRO A 166 9.10 41.12 -4.22
C PRO A 166 10.30 40.72 -5.09
N HIS A 167 11.51 40.78 -4.53
CA HIS A 167 12.76 40.41 -5.18
C HIS A 167 13.12 38.93 -5.02
N TRP A 168 12.44 38.19 -4.14
CA TRP A 168 12.65 36.75 -4.00
C TRP A 168 12.04 36.00 -5.18
N ASP A 169 12.76 34.98 -5.66
CA ASP A 169 12.26 34.05 -6.67
C ASP A 169 11.32 33.00 -6.06
N ASP A 170 10.67 32.21 -6.94
CA ASP A 170 9.75 31.15 -6.54
C ASP A 170 10.35 30.19 -5.51
N GLU A 171 11.59 29.75 -5.74
CA GLU A 171 12.29 28.81 -4.87
C GLU A 171 12.56 29.41 -3.48
N THR A 172 13.01 30.67 -3.41
CA THR A 172 13.26 31.32 -2.12
C THR A 172 11.98 31.46 -1.32
N ILE A 173 10.89 31.91 -1.95
CA ILE A 173 9.58 32.05 -1.28
C ILE A 173 9.09 30.69 -0.79
N PHE A 174 9.17 29.65 -1.62
CA PHE A 174 8.73 28.30 -1.26
C PHE A 174 9.53 27.76 -0.06
N GLN A 175 10.86 27.85 -0.08
CA GLN A 175 11.69 27.29 0.98
C GLN A 175 11.53 28.05 2.31
N GLU A 176 11.37 29.38 2.29
CA GLU A 176 11.10 30.14 3.51
C GLU A 176 9.70 29.87 4.05
N ALA A 177 8.67 29.80 3.20
CA ALA A 177 7.32 29.41 3.62
C ALA A 177 7.30 27.98 4.22
N ARG A 178 7.97 27.03 3.56
CA ARG A 178 8.17 25.66 4.06
C ARG A 178 8.84 25.66 5.43
N ARG A 179 9.92 26.42 5.60
CA ARG A 179 10.69 26.49 6.85
C ARG A 179 9.87 27.06 8.00
N ILE A 180 9.02 28.07 7.75
CA ILE A 180 8.12 28.65 8.75
C ILE A 180 7.04 27.64 9.13
N VAL A 181 6.36 27.00 8.17
CA VAL A 181 5.33 25.99 8.45
C VAL A 181 5.90 24.81 9.25
N ILE A 182 7.10 24.33 8.92
CA ILE A 182 7.78 23.30 9.71
C ILE A 182 7.97 23.76 11.16
N ALA A 183 8.41 25.00 11.36
CA ALA A 183 8.61 25.55 12.69
C ALA A 183 7.29 25.71 13.46
N GLU A 184 6.19 26.08 12.80
CA GLU A 184 4.86 26.12 13.40
C GLU A 184 4.38 24.74 13.84
N ILE A 185 4.54 23.71 12.99
CA ILE A 185 4.19 22.32 13.32
C ILE A 185 5.05 21.82 14.49
N GLN A 186 6.38 22.02 14.44
CA GLN A 186 7.28 21.66 15.54
C GLN A 186 6.88 22.36 16.84
N HIS A 187 6.59 23.67 16.79
CA HIS A 187 6.19 24.44 17.96
C HIS A 187 4.87 23.94 18.55
N ILE A 188 3.82 23.82 17.75
CA ILE A 188 2.49 23.36 18.20
C ILE A 188 2.56 21.94 18.75
N THR A 189 3.35 21.05 18.14
CA THR A 189 3.53 19.67 18.63
C THR A 189 4.07 19.65 20.06
N TYR A 190 5.15 20.40 20.35
CA TYR A 190 5.79 20.37 21.67
C TYR A 190 5.13 21.31 22.69
N ASN A 191 4.39 22.32 22.23
CA ASN A 191 3.72 23.32 23.07
C ASN A 191 2.28 22.93 23.44
N GLU A 192 1.57 22.23 22.55
CA GLU A 192 0.14 21.93 22.70
C GLU A 192 -0.10 20.42 22.76
N PHE A 193 0.33 19.67 21.74
CA PHE A 193 0.00 18.25 21.61
C PHE A 193 0.66 17.36 22.67
N LEU A 194 1.99 17.42 22.80
CA LEU A 194 2.73 16.58 23.74
C LEU A 194 2.38 16.85 25.21
N PRO A 195 2.23 18.11 25.68
CA PRO A 195 1.78 18.36 27.05
C PRO A 195 0.40 17.78 27.36
N THR A 196 -0.54 17.80 26.41
CA THR A 196 -1.86 17.17 26.61
C THR A 196 -1.74 15.64 26.65
N LEU A 197 -0.90 15.05 25.80
CA LEU A 197 -0.75 13.59 25.73
C LEU A 197 0.05 13.00 26.90
N LEU A 198 1.17 13.62 27.27
CA LEU A 198 2.15 13.08 28.22
C LEU A 198 2.08 13.71 29.62
N GLY A 199 1.41 14.85 29.74
CA GLY A 199 1.39 15.62 30.98
C GLY A 199 2.71 16.33 31.28
N LYS A 200 2.62 17.37 32.11
CA LYS A 200 3.75 18.25 32.44
C LYS A 200 4.94 17.52 33.06
N GLY A 201 4.69 16.55 33.95
CA GLY A 201 5.77 15.83 34.65
C GLY A 201 6.66 15.01 33.71
N VAL A 202 6.07 14.35 32.70
CA VAL A 202 6.83 13.62 31.69
C VAL A 202 7.57 14.59 30.77
N MET A 203 6.93 15.69 30.36
CA MET A 203 7.56 16.72 29.54
C MET A 203 8.82 17.30 30.20
N GLU A 204 8.78 17.55 31.50
CA GLU A 204 9.95 18.01 32.28
C GLU A 204 11.04 16.94 32.36
N LYS A 205 10.66 15.71 32.72
CA LYS A 205 11.60 14.58 32.88
C LYS A 205 12.42 14.31 31.62
N PHE A 206 11.82 14.43 30.44
CA PHE A 206 12.47 14.14 29.16
C PHE A 206 13.02 15.39 28.44
N GLY A 207 12.95 16.57 29.07
CA GLY A 207 13.48 17.81 28.51
C GLY A 207 12.73 18.29 27.26
N LEU A 208 11.42 18.02 27.18
CA LEU A 208 10.58 18.32 26.01
C LEU A 208 9.95 19.73 26.07
N LEU A 209 10.04 20.42 27.20
CA LEU A 209 9.56 21.79 27.30
C LEU A 209 10.33 22.74 26.36
N LEU A 210 9.60 23.65 25.74
CA LEU A 210 10.15 24.66 24.84
C LEU A 210 10.72 25.86 25.62
N GLN A 211 11.67 26.55 25.02
CA GLN A 211 12.21 27.78 25.60
C GLN A 211 11.21 28.92 25.39
N LYS A 212 11.03 29.76 26.42
CA LYS A 212 10.17 30.96 26.30
C LYS A 212 10.85 32.08 25.51
N GLU A 213 12.16 32.21 25.66
CA GLU A 213 12.98 33.24 25.03
C GLU A 213 14.35 32.67 24.64
N GLY A 214 15.09 33.41 23.80
CA GLY A 214 16.42 33.00 23.34
C GLY A 214 16.41 31.75 22.44
N TYR A 215 17.57 31.11 22.35
CA TYR A 215 17.77 29.88 21.60
C TYR A 215 17.75 28.66 22.53
N TRP A 216 17.45 27.49 21.98
CA TRP A 216 17.66 26.21 22.64
C TRP A 216 18.88 25.55 22.00
N ASP A 217 19.88 25.18 22.80
CA ASP A 217 21.15 24.62 22.32
C ASP A 217 21.35 23.17 22.78
N GLY A 218 20.31 22.34 22.58
CA GLY A 218 20.33 20.93 22.98
C GLY A 218 20.48 19.96 21.81
N TYR A 219 20.82 20.45 20.63
CA TYR A 219 21.18 19.58 19.50
C TYR A 219 22.42 18.77 19.84
N ASP A 220 22.34 17.47 19.62
CA ASP A 220 23.42 16.54 19.88
C ASP A 220 23.65 15.71 18.61
N PRO A 221 24.79 15.90 17.91
CA PRO A 221 25.08 15.15 16.71
C PRO A 221 25.27 13.64 16.97
N ASN A 222 25.27 13.17 18.21
CA ASN A 222 25.33 11.75 18.57
C ASN A 222 23.96 11.15 18.95
N VAL A 223 22.89 11.94 18.87
CA VAL A 223 21.52 11.43 19.02
C VAL A 223 20.99 11.03 17.64
N ASN A 224 20.54 9.78 17.53
CA ASN A 224 19.95 9.24 16.31
C ASN A 224 18.44 9.55 16.29
N PRO A 225 17.94 10.40 15.38
CA PRO A 225 16.53 10.73 15.27
C PRO A 225 15.74 9.69 14.45
N ASN A 226 16.33 8.56 14.04
CA ASN A 226 15.57 7.47 13.42
C ASN A 226 14.40 7.04 14.31
N ILE A 227 13.31 6.66 13.66
CA ILE A 227 12.11 6.20 14.37
C ILE A 227 12.39 4.89 15.08
N LEU A 228 11.96 4.79 16.33
CA LEU A 228 12.03 3.61 17.16
C LEU A 228 10.95 2.61 16.72
N SER A 229 11.33 1.34 16.65
CA SER A 229 10.46 0.22 16.29
C SER A 229 9.25 0.16 17.21
N GLU A 230 9.48 0.36 18.51
CA GLU A 230 8.49 0.44 19.57
C GLU A 230 7.53 1.59 19.41
N PHE A 231 8.03 2.74 18.95
CA PHE A 231 7.23 3.93 18.74
C PHE A 231 6.27 3.71 17.57
N SER A 232 6.77 3.22 16.42
CA SER A 232 5.96 3.03 15.20
C SER A 232 5.00 1.84 15.27
N ALA A 233 5.44 0.68 15.78
CA ALA A 233 4.63 -0.52 15.80
C ALA A 233 3.75 -0.66 17.06
N ALA A 234 3.97 0.15 18.10
CA ALA A 234 3.15 0.13 19.32
C ALA A 234 2.78 1.53 19.85
N ALA A 235 3.71 2.28 20.45
CA ALA A 235 3.34 3.39 21.34
C ALA A 235 2.60 4.55 20.67
N LEU A 236 2.95 4.94 19.44
CA LEU A 236 2.26 6.01 18.70
C LEU A 236 0.85 5.60 18.23
N ARG A 237 0.58 4.29 18.19
CA ARG A 237 -0.74 3.73 17.89
C ARG A 237 -1.70 3.75 19.08
N ILE A 238 -1.31 4.40 20.18
CA ILE A 238 -2.21 4.76 21.29
C ILE A 238 -3.43 5.53 20.78
N GLY A 239 -3.29 6.31 19.70
CA GLY A 239 -4.39 7.08 19.12
C GLY A 239 -5.60 6.24 18.68
N HIS A 240 -5.44 4.93 18.48
CA HIS A 240 -6.53 4.04 18.09
C HIS A 240 -7.56 3.80 19.21
N THR A 241 -7.18 3.98 20.48
CA THR A 241 -8.13 3.90 21.61
C THR A 241 -8.96 5.18 21.72
N PHE A 242 -8.42 6.32 21.28
CA PHE A 242 -9.11 7.62 21.31
C PHE A 242 -10.22 7.78 20.26
N LEU A 243 -10.33 6.83 19.32
CA LEU A 243 -11.25 6.93 18.18
C LEU A 243 -12.72 6.82 18.61
N PRO A 244 -13.57 7.81 18.31
CA PRO A 244 -15.01 7.70 18.57
C PRO A 244 -15.69 6.84 17.49
N THR A 245 -16.84 6.26 17.85
CA THR A 245 -17.70 5.49 16.93
C THR A 245 -18.26 6.36 15.78
N SER A 246 -18.47 7.65 16.00
CA SER A 246 -18.91 8.59 14.97
C SER A 246 -18.18 9.92 15.09
N ILE A 247 -17.97 10.58 13.96
CA ILE A 247 -17.45 11.95 13.90
C ILE A 247 -18.61 12.92 13.75
N GLU A 248 -18.62 13.95 14.58
CA GLU A 248 -19.65 14.98 14.61
C GLU A 248 -19.32 16.15 13.67
N ARG A 249 -20.38 16.83 13.25
CA ARG A 249 -20.33 18.09 12.49
C ARG A 249 -21.02 19.17 13.31
N TRP A 250 -20.38 20.32 13.38
CA TRP A 250 -20.82 21.42 14.23
C TRP A 250 -20.91 22.72 13.44
N SER A 251 -21.88 23.56 13.78
CA SER A 251 -22.05 24.87 13.16
C SER A 251 -21.04 25.88 13.73
N LYS A 252 -20.83 26.98 13.01
CA LYS A 252 -20.05 28.14 13.50
C LYS A 252 -20.53 28.72 14.83
N ALA A 253 -21.78 28.45 15.21
CA ALA A 253 -22.35 28.83 16.50
C ALA A 253 -22.06 27.81 17.62
N HIS A 254 -21.15 26.86 17.40
CA HIS A 254 -20.87 25.74 18.29
C HIS A 254 -22.13 24.97 18.68
N LYS A 255 -22.97 24.63 17.69
CA LYS A 255 -24.11 23.73 17.86
C LYS A 255 -23.94 22.48 17.00
N PHE A 256 -24.20 21.32 17.57
CA PHE A 256 -24.29 20.05 16.87
C PHE A 256 -25.23 20.16 15.66
N ILE A 257 -24.78 19.65 14.50
CA ILE A 257 -25.56 19.58 13.26
C ILE A 257 -25.97 18.13 12.99
N ALA A 258 -24.97 17.25 12.91
CA ALA A 258 -25.14 15.85 12.53
C ALA A 258 -23.89 15.06 12.92
N SER A 259 -23.97 13.73 12.92
CA SER A 259 -22.81 12.85 13.03
C SER A 259 -22.80 11.82 11.90
N LYS A 260 -21.64 11.25 11.63
CA LYS A 260 -21.46 10.17 10.66
C LYS A 260 -20.54 9.11 11.25
N LYS A 261 -20.87 7.84 11.02
CA LYS A 261 -20.05 6.72 11.51
C LYS A 261 -18.62 6.82 10.99
N LEU A 262 -17.66 6.44 11.82
CA LEU A 262 -16.25 6.49 11.46
C LEU A 262 -15.96 5.62 10.21
N SER A 263 -16.54 4.42 10.11
CA SER A 263 -16.34 3.54 8.94
C SER A 263 -16.85 4.12 7.62
N ASP A 264 -17.74 5.13 7.64
CA ASP A 264 -18.24 5.81 6.44
C ASP A 264 -17.39 7.02 6.02
N LEU A 265 -16.36 7.35 6.80
CA LEU A 265 -15.41 8.46 6.57
C LEU A 265 -14.00 7.97 6.21
N ILE A 266 -13.71 6.68 6.41
CA ILE A 266 -12.43 6.05 6.07
C ILE A 266 -12.35 5.86 4.55
N ARG A 267 -11.24 6.30 3.95
CA ARG A 267 -10.98 6.26 2.49
C ARG A 267 -12.06 6.94 1.64
N ARG A 268 -12.82 7.87 2.24
CA ARG A 268 -13.98 8.53 1.62
C ARG A 268 -13.98 10.04 1.93
N PRO A 269 -13.14 10.84 1.27
CA PRO A 269 -13.04 12.29 1.51
C PRO A 269 -14.23 13.10 0.97
N TYR A 270 -15.28 12.46 0.46
CA TYR A 270 -16.27 13.08 -0.43
C TYR A 270 -17.22 14.08 0.23
N ASP A 271 -17.37 14.04 1.56
CA ASP A 271 -18.16 15.07 2.24
C ASP A 271 -17.50 16.47 2.10
N LEU A 272 -16.19 16.53 1.86
CA LEU A 272 -15.43 17.77 1.62
C LEU A 272 -15.73 18.41 0.24
N TYR A 273 -16.39 17.68 -0.67
CA TYR A 273 -16.88 18.24 -1.94
C TYR A 273 -18.18 19.05 -1.77
N ARG A 274 -18.65 19.24 -0.54
CA ARG A 274 -19.76 20.14 -0.22
C ARG A 274 -19.22 21.42 0.42
N ALA A 275 -19.67 22.55 -0.11
CA ALA A 275 -19.32 23.88 0.37
C ALA A 275 -19.56 24.02 1.88
N GLY A 276 -18.57 24.54 2.61
CA GLY A 276 -18.63 24.79 4.06
C GLY A 276 -18.50 23.56 4.97
N VAL A 277 -18.55 22.32 4.44
CA VAL A 277 -18.54 21.10 5.26
C VAL A 277 -17.16 20.83 5.89
N LEU A 278 -16.07 21.29 5.27
CA LEU A 278 -14.73 21.23 5.88
C LEU A 278 -14.74 21.87 7.27
N ASP A 279 -15.30 23.06 7.39
CA ASP A 279 -15.37 23.80 8.63
C ASP A 279 -16.30 23.14 9.64
N GLU A 280 -17.39 22.52 9.20
CA GLU A 280 -18.27 21.75 10.08
C GLU A 280 -17.53 20.59 10.77
N TYR A 281 -16.62 19.93 10.04
CA TYR A 281 -15.77 18.87 10.59
C TYR A 281 -14.67 19.42 11.49
N ILE A 282 -14.00 20.52 11.13
CA ILE A 282 -13.03 21.18 12.02
C ILE A 282 -13.71 21.63 13.34
N MET A 283 -14.93 22.17 13.25
CA MET A 283 -15.73 22.49 14.42
C MET A 283 -16.12 21.23 15.20
N GLY A 284 -16.42 20.12 14.51
CA GLY A 284 -16.58 18.82 15.15
C GLY A 284 -15.36 18.39 15.95
N LEU A 285 -14.17 18.39 15.33
CA LEU A 285 -12.91 18.01 15.98
C LEU A 285 -12.62 18.81 17.25
N THR A 286 -13.02 20.08 17.29
CA THR A 286 -12.73 20.99 18.41
C THR A 286 -13.82 21.03 19.49
N ASN A 287 -15.01 20.47 19.24
CA ASN A 287 -16.13 20.46 20.19
C ASN A 287 -16.50 19.05 20.66
N GLN A 288 -16.24 18.04 19.83
CA GLN A 288 -16.46 16.64 20.16
C GLN A 288 -15.36 16.13 21.09
N VAL A 289 -15.78 15.35 22.08
CA VAL A 289 -14.93 14.68 23.04
C VAL A 289 -14.26 13.45 22.41
N ALA A 290 -12.96 13.25 22.64
CA ALA A 290 -12.24 12.03 22.27
C ALA A 290 -12.41 10.92 23.33
N GLN A 291 -12.29 9.66 22.94
CA GLN A 291 -12.33 8.53 23.87
C GLN A 291 -11.08 8.48 24.77
N ALA A 292 -11.15 7.75 25.88
CA ALA A 292 -10.03 7.56 26.81
C ALA A 292 -8.91 6.68 26.21
N MET A 293 -7.74 6.70 26.84
CA MET A 293 -6.84 5.55 26.75
C MET A 293 -7.30 4.50 27.76
N ASP A 294 -7.87 3.42 27.27
CA ASP A 294 -8.13 2.21 28.06
C ASP A 294 -8.03 0.97 27.17
N ASP A 295 -8.41 -0.18 27.74
CA ASP A 295 -8.40 -1.43 27.01
C ASP A 295 -9.61 -1.59 26.09
N SER A 296 -10.51 -0.62 25.91
CA SER A 296 -11.65 -0.73 24.98
C SER A 296 -11.40 0.02 23.67
N VAL A 297 -11.90 -0.53 22.56
CA VAL A 297 -11.76 0.06 21.23
C VAL A 297 -13.05 -0.10 20.43
N THR A 298 -13.47 0.97 19.74
CA THR A 298 -14.70 0.98 18.96
C THR A 298 -14.75 -0.11 17.88
N GLN A 299 -15.94 -0.71 17.71
CA GLN A 299 -16.19 -1.71 16.65
C GLN A 299 -16.03 -1.15 15.22
N GLU A 300 -16.06 0.18 15.07
CA GLU A 300 -15.84 0.82 13.78
C GLU A 300 -14.43 0.56 13.23
N VAL A 301 -13.46 0.19 14.08
CA VAL A 301 -12.09 -0.16 13.67
C VAL A 301 -11.64 -1.58 14.05
N THR A 302 -12.32 -2.28 14.96
CA THR A 302 -12.01 -3.70 15.27
C THR A 302 -12.80 -4.70 14.42
N ASN A 303 -13.92 -4.27 13.83
CA ASN A 303 -14.80 -5.13 13.04
C ASN A 303 -15.06 -4.60 11.61
N THR A 304 -14.90 -3.29 11.37
CA THR A 304 -15.31 -2.65 10.10
C THR A 304 -14.28 -1.71 9.47
N LEU A 305 -13.01 -1.77 9.91
CA LEU A 305 -11.94 -0.98 9.31
C LEU A 305 -11.78 -1.32 7.81
N PHE A 306 -11.64 -0.30 6.95
CA PHE A 306 -11.47 -0.49 5.50
C PHE A 306 -12.51 -1.40 4.84
N LYS A 307 -13.70 -1.51 5.44
CA LYS A 307 -14.82 -2.31 4.92
C LYS A 307 -15.05 -1.98 3.45
N LYS A 308 -14.90 -3.00 2.60
CA LYS A 308 -15.15 -2.88 1.16
C LYS A 308 -16.59 -2.43 0.94
N PRO A 309 -16.90 -1.64 -0.11
CA PRO A 309 -18.27 -1.29 -0.44
C PRO A 309 -19.17 -2.53 -0.40
N GLY A 310 -20.37 -2.40 0.18
CA GLY A 310 -21.35 -3.48 0.43
C GLY A 310 -20.93 -4.65 1.31
N ASN A 311 -19.68 -4.73 1.78
CA ASN A 311 -19.33 -5.64 2.87
C ASN A 311 -19.95 -5.20 4.20
N ARG A 312 -20.25 -6.18 5.05
CA ARG A 312 -20.73 -5.96 6.44
C ARG A 312 -19.62 -6.04 7.48
N PHE A 313 -18.44 -6.50 7.08
CA PHE A 313 -17.23 -6.63 7.90
C PHE A 313 -16.04 -5.98 7.19
N GLY A 314 -15.05 -5.59 7.97
CA GLY A 314 -13.77 -5.06 7.52
C GLY A 314 -12.63 -5.80 8.17
N VAL A 315 -11.55 -5.07 8.43
CA VAL A 315 -10.33 -5.54 9.09
C VAL A 315 -10.38 -5.16 10.57
N ASP A 316 -9.63 -5.90 11.39
CA ASP A 316 -9.41 -5.60 12.80
C ASP A 316 -8.10 -4.83 13.01
N LEU A 317 -8.20 -3.52 13.28
CA LEU A 317 -7.04 -2.65 13.50
C LEU A 317 -6.20 -3.08 14.72
N VAL A 318 -6.84 -3.57 15.78
CA VAL A 318 -6.17 -3.95 17.02
C VAL A 318 -5.38 -5.24 16.81
N ALA A 319 -5.99 -6.24 16.16
CA ALA A 319 -5.26 -7.43 15.74
C ALA A 319 -4.07 -7.08 14.82
N PHE A 320 -4.24 -6.10 13.92
CA PHE A 320 -3.14 -5.58 13.10
C PHE A 320 -2.00 -4.96 13.91
N ASN A 321 -2.30 -4.19 14.96
CA ASN A 321 -1.28 -3.58 15.83
C ASN A 321 -0.46 -4.66 16.54
N ILE A 322 -1.14 -5.65 17.10
CA ILE A 322 -0.51 -6.78 17.79
C ILE A 322 0.35 -7.60 16.82
N GLN A 323 -0.20 -7.99 15.68
CA GLN A 323 0.55 -8.75 14.67
C GLN A 323 1.74 -7.96 14.11
N ARG A 324 1.62 -6.64 13.97
CA ARG A 324 2.73 -5.77 13.55
C ARG A 324 3.83 -5.68 14.60
N GLY A 325 3.48 -5.59 15.88
CA GLY A 325 4.45 -5.67 16.96
C GLY A 325 5.24 -6.98 16.93
N ARG A 326 4.56 -8.11 16.69
CA ARG A 326 5.19 -9.43 16.53
C ARG A 326 6.07 -9.52 15.28
N ASP A 327 5.64 -8.96 14.15
CA ASP A 327 6.43 -8.89 12.91
C ASP A 327 7.72 -8.08 13.10
N PHE A 328 7.66 -7.01 13.89
CA PHE A 328 8.81 -6.17 14.24
C PHE A 328 9.76 -6.86 15.24
N GLY A 329 9.36 -8.02 15.78
CA GLY A 329 10.06 -8.70 16.86
C GLY A 329 10.08 -7.88 18.14
N LEU A 330 9.03 -7.11 18.44
CA LEU A 330 8.98 -6.39 19.71
C LEU A 330 8.88 -7.39 20.87
N PRO A 331 9.75 -7.28 21.89
CA PRO A 331 9.58 -7.97 23.17
C PRO A 331 8.21 -7.72 23.81
N GLY A 332 7.86 -8.59 24.76
CA GLY A 332 6.64 -8.41 25.54
C GLY A 332 6.67 -7.15 26.41
N PHE A 333 5.48 -6.73 26.84
CA PHE A 333 5.24 -5.54 27.64
C PHE A 333 6.15 -5.44 28.89
N MET A 334 6.44 -6.58 29.54
CA MET A 334 7.29 -6.60 30.74
C MET A 334 8.74 -6.15 30.49
N GLU A 335 9.30 -6.38 29.30
CA GLU A 335 10.65 -5.91 28.97
C GLU A 335 10.71 -4.38 28.87
N TYR A 336 9.64 -3.76 28.38
CA TYR A 336 9.54 -2.31 28.32
C TYR A 336 9.27 -1.67 29.67
N ARG A 337 8.59 -2.38 30.58
CA ARG A 337 8.53 -1.97 31.99
C ARG A 337 9.93 -1.92 32.61
N LYS A 338 10.73 -2.98 32.44
CA LYS A 338 12.14 -2.99 32.91
C LYS A 338 12.94 -1.83 32.31
N PHE A 339 12.85 -1.63 30.99
CA PHE A 339 13.54 -0.53 30.30
C PHE A 339 13.16 0.85 30.85
N CYS A 340 11.87 1.07 31.12
CA CYS A 340 11.35 2.32 31.66
C CYS A 340 11.55 2.48 33.18
N GLY A 341 12.24 1.55 33.84
CA GLY A 341 12.56 1.59 35.26
C GLY A 341 11.38 1.19 36.17
N LEU A 342 10.41 0.44 35.64
CA LEU A 342 9.25 -0.07 36.36
C LEU A 342 9.48 -1.54 36.76
N PRO A 343 8.85 -2.01 37.86
CA PRO A 343 8.95 -3.40 38.25
C PRO A 343 8.29 -4.31 37.20
N ALA A 344 8.99 -5.39 36.87
CA ALA A 344 8.46 -6.50 36.07
C ALA A 344 8.24 -7.72 36.97
N SER A 345 7.33 -8.60 36.55
CA SER A 345 7.02 -9.84 37.26
C SER A 345 6.54 -10.90 36.27
N ASP A 346 6.67 -12.14 36.71
CA ASP A 346 6.15 -13.36 36.14
C ASP A 346 4.71 -13.70 36.61
N LEU A 347 4.12 -12.90 37.51
CA LEU A 347 2.77 -13.11 38.03
C LEU A 347 1.81 -12.00 37.59
N PHE A 348 0.66 -12.37 37.01
CA PHE A 348 -0.37 -11.40 36.60
C PHE A 348 -0.86 -10.52 37.74
N GLN A 349 -0.93 -11.05 38.97
CA GLN A 349 -1.38 -10.31 40.15
C GLN A 349 -0.47 -9.10 40.48
N SER A 350 0.78 -9.10 40.02
CA SER A 350 1.69 -7.97 40.25
C SER A 350 1.26 -6.70 39.52
N LEU A 351 0.43 -6.81 38.48
CA LEU A 351 -0.11 -5.68 37.72
C LEU A 351 -1.24 -4.97 38.46
N SER A 352 -1.66 -5.49 39.61
CA SER A 352 -2.68 -4.87 40.46
C SER A 352 -2.23 -3.47 40.88
N GLY A 353 -3.09 -2.48 40.63
CA GLY A 353 -2.75 -1.07 40.84
C GLY A 353 -2.33 -0.38 39.54
N ASP A 354 -1.56 -1.05 38.69
CA ASP A 354 -1.10 -0.52 37.39
C ASP A 354 -2.18 -0.64 36.29
N MET A 355 -3.04 -1.67 36.37
CA MET A 355 -4.14 -1.92 35.43
C MET A 355 -5.44 -2.27 36.20
N PRO A 356 -6.63 -2.22 35.57
CA PRO A 356 -7.86 -2.72 36.17
C PRO A 356 -7.79 -4.24 36.45
N ASN A 357 -8.35 -4.70 37.58
CA ASN A 357 -8.33 -6.11 37.95
C ASN A 357 -9.08 -7.01 36.95
N SER A 358 -10.12 -6.48 36.29
CA SER A 358 -10.82 -7.16 35.20
C SER A 358 -9.88 -7.43 34.02
N THR A 359 -9.10 -6.43 33.62
CA THR A 359 -8.10 -6.53 32.55
C THR A 359 -7.03 -7.58 32.88
N ILE A 360 -6.52 -7.57 34.12
CA ILE A 360 -5.54 -8.55 34.59
C ILE A 360 -6.12 -9.97 34.52
N HIS A 361 -7.38 -10.15 34.95
CA HIS A 361 -8.05 -11.42 34.86
C HIS A 361 -8.19 -11.89 33.41
N ARG A 362 -8.63 -11.01 32.49
CA ARG A 362 -8.73 -11.33 31.06
C ARG A 362 -7.38 -11.75 30.47
N TYR A 363 -6.29 -11.06 30.78
CA TYR A 363 -4.95 -11.48 30.34
C TYR A 363 -4.58 -12.88 30.82
N SER A 364 -4.86 -13.21 32.09
CA SER A 364 -4.59 -14.54 32.67
C SER A 364 -5.40 -15.68 32.03
N THR A 365 -6.45 -15.38 31.27
CA THR A 365 -7.26 -16.38 30.56
C THR A 365 -6.71 -16.74 29.19
N ILE A 366 -5.85 -15.89 28.62
CA ILE A 366 -5.34 -16.05 27.24
C ILE A 366 -3.82 -16.17 27.16
N TYR A 367 -3.04 -15.59 28.07
CA TYR A 367 -1.58 -15.73 28.10
C TYR A 367 -1.15 -16.64 29.25
N ASP A 368 -0.19 -17.52 28.98
CA ASP A 368 0.42 -18.38 29.99
C ASP A 368 1.29 -17.58 30.98
N SER A 369 1.88 -16.46 30.52
CA SER A 369 2.77 -15.60 31.29
C SER A 369 2.53 -14.11 30.99
N PRO A 370 2.64 -13.21 31.99
CA PRO A 370 2.57 -11.77 31.74
C PRO A 370 3.74 -11.24 30.90
N GLU A 371 4.85 -11.98 30.78
CA GLU A 371 5.96 -11.65 29.87
C GLU A 371 5.59 -11.78 28.39
N ASP A 372 4.54 -12.54 28.10
CA ASP A 372 4.09 -12.80 26.72
C ASP A 372 3.12 -11.72 26.21
N VAL A 373 2.56 -10.90 27.09
CA VAL A 373 1.63 -9.81 26.74
C VAL A 373 2.28 -8.88 25.71
N ASP A 374 1.61 -8.69 24.57
CA ASP A 374 2.10 -7.85 23.49
C ASP A 374 2.21 -6.38 23.94
N LEU A 375 3.28 -5.68 23.55
CA LEU A 375 3.56 -4.31 24.01
C LEU A 375 2.38 -3.36 23.78
N TRP A 376 1.73 -3.43 22.61
CA TRP A 376 0.61 -2.55 22.31
C TRP A 376 -0.56 -2.78 23.27
N SER A 377 -0.96 -4.06 23.44
CA SER A 377 -2.06 -4.47 24.32
C SER A 377 -1.79 -4.05 25.77
N GLY A 378 -0.60 -4.40 26.30
CA GLY A 378 -0.23 -4.05 27.66
C GLY A 378 -0.14 -2.54 27.89
N GLY A 379 0.43 -1.79 26.94
CA GLY A 379 0.62 -0.34 27.09
C GLY A 379 -0.66 0.48 27.11
N VAL A 380 -1.69 0.10 26.33
CA VAL A 380 -3.01 0.78 26.38
C VAL A 380 -3.83 0.39 27.61
N SER A 381 -3.55 -0.78 28.20
CA SER A 381 -4.21 -1.26 29.42
C SER A 381 -3.67 -0.63 30.71
N GLU A 382 -2.51 0.05 30.67
CA GLU A 382 -1.96 0.75 31.83
C GLU A 382 -2.82 1.96 32.21
N LYS A 383 -2.97 2.20 33.52
CA LYS A 383 -3.60 3.44 33.98
C LYS A 383 -2.77 4.66 33.56
N PRO A 384 -3.40 5.75 33.10
CA PRO A 384 -2.70 6.99 32.76
C PRO A 384 -1.94 7.57 33.96
N LEU A 385 -0.79 8.20 33.68
CA LEU A 385 -0.08 8.99 34.68
C LEU A 385 -0.90 10.26 35.06
N PRO A 386 -0.73 10.83 36.26
CA PRO A 386 -1.43 12.06 36.65
C PRO A 386 -1.21 13.20 35.65
N GLY A 387 -2.31 13.70 35.06
CA GLY A 387 -2.28 14.77 34.05
C GLY A 387 -1.77 14.34 32.67
N SER A 388 -1.54 13.04 32.46
CA SER A 388 -1.21 12.42 31.18
C SER A 388 -2.42 11.65 30.66
N MET A 389 -2.49 11.45 29.35
CA MET A 389 -3.44 10.53 28.74
C MET A 389 -2.81 9.13 28.54
N ALA A 390 -1.49 9.02 28.63
CA ALA A 390 -0.76 7.77 28.45
C ALA A 390 -0.28 7.17 29.79
N GLY A 391 -0.24 5.84 29.84
CA GLY A 391 0.37 5.08 30.94
C GLY A 391 1.89 5.24 31.00
N PRO A 392 2.54 4.74 32.07
CA PRO A 392 3.98 4.88 32.29
C PRO A 392 4.87 4.41 31.13
N VAL A 393 4.59 3.23 30.56
CA VAL A 393 5.43 2.63 29.50
C VAL A 393 5.29 3.41 28.19
N PHE A 394 4.07 3.69 27.75
CA PHE A 394 3.84 4.48 26.54
C PHE A 394 4.35 5.92 26.69
N SER A 395 4.20 6.54 27.86
CA SER A 395 4.77 7.86 28.12
C SER A 395 6.29 7.87 27.98
N CYS A 396 6.97 6.84 28.50
CA CYS A 396 8.41 6.66 28.39
C CYS A 396 8.87 6.51 26.93
N ILE A 397 8.22 5.65 26.14
CA ILE A 397 8.60 5.41 24.73
C ILE A 397 8.32 6.64 23.86
N LEU A 398 7.11 7.23 23.97
CA LEU A 398 6.72 8.43 23.23
C LEU A 398 7.67 9.59 23.55
N ALA A 399 7.90 9.88 24.83
CA ALA A 399 8.79 10.98 25.23
C ALA A 399 10.23 10.76 24.76
N THR A 400 10.70 9.52 24.73
CA THR A 400 12.04 9.18 24.20
C THR A 400 12.14 9.48 22.70
N GLN A 401 11.18 9.05 21.88
CA GLN A 401 11.18 9.35 20.45
C GLN A 401 11.15 10.85 20.17
N PHE A 402 10.26 11.59 20.82
CA PHE A 402 10.16 13.04 20.64
C PHE A 402 11.42 13.76 21.16
N SER A 403 12.10 13.22 22.17
CA SER A 403 13.40 13.75 22.58
C SER A 403 14.45 13.56 21.47
N TYR A 404 14.48 12.38 20.84
CA TYR A 404 15.40 12.08 19.74
C TYR A 404 15.12 12.91 18.49
N ALA A 405 13.85 13.06 18.11
CA ALA A 405 13.45 13.87 16.96
C ALA A 405 13.85 15.35 17.12
N ARG A 406 13.81 15.90 18.34
CA ARG A 406 14.24 17.27 18.64
C ARG A 406 15.78 17.39 18.72
N ARG A 407 16.42 16.52 19.49
CA ARG A 407 17.87 16.59 19.76
C ARG A 407 18.73 16.15 18.57
N GLY A 408 18.21 15.30 17.71
CA GLY A 408 18.89 14.84 16.50
C GLY A 408 18.63 15.70 15.24
N ASP A 409 17.73 16.69 15.29
CA ASP A 409 17.44 17.57 14.15
C ASP A 409 18.28 18.85 14.19
N ARG A 410 19.30 18.98 13.32
CA ARG A 410 20.08 20.23 13.22
C ARG A 410 19.29 21.43 12.72
N PHE A 411 18.10 21.19 12.17
CA PHE A 411 17.20 22.20 11.68
C PHE A 411 16.05 22.49 12.65
N TRP A 412 16.12 21.97 13.89
CA TRP A 412 15.19 22.32 14.96
C TRP A 412 15.07 23.85 15.08
N TYR A 413 13.83 24.34 15.11
CA TYR A 413 13.60 25.76 14.87
C TYR A 413 14.29 26.68 15.88
N GLU A 414 14.52 26.26 17.13
CA GLU A 414 15.14 27.08 18.18
C GLU A 414 16.67 27.08 18.19
N LEU A 415 17.35 26.38 17.26
CA LEU A 415 18.81 26.23 17.32
C LEU A 415 19.58 27.51 16.95
N PRO A 416 20.66 27.85 17.68
CA PRO A 416 21.58 28.90 17.31
C PRO A 416 22.64 28.40 16.32
N ASN A 417 23.35 29.34 15.68
CA ASN A 417 24.60 29.11 14.94
C ASN A 417 24.52 28.06 13.79
N GLN A 418 23.32 27.78 13.28
CA GLN A 418 23.13 26.98 12.08
C GLN A 418 22.89 27.91 10.89
N PRO A 419 23.27 27.52 9.66
CA PRO A 419 22.87 28.25 8.45
C PRO A 419 21.34 28.45 8.36
N SER A 420 20.58 27.53 8.96
CA SER A 420 19.11 27.51 9.02
C SER A 420 18.51 28.23 10.23
N SER A 421 19.33 28.78 11.15
CA SER A 421 18.83 29.43 12.37
C SER A 421 17.89 30.58 12.04
N PHE A 422 16.76 30.63 12.73
CA PHE A 422 15.91 31.83 12.74
C PHE A 422 16.56 32.91 13.58
N THR A 423 16.35 34.19 13.24
CA THR A 423 16.79 35.29 14.09
C THR A 423 15.98 35.31 15.40
N PRO A 424 16.47 35.97 16.47
CA PRO A 424 15.72 36.05 17.72
C PRO A 424 14.34 36.69 17.55
N ASP A 425 14.20 37.62 16.60
CA ASP A 425 12.93 38.25 16.25
C ASP A 425 11.97 37.27 15.59
N GLN A 426 12.46 36.51 14.61
CA GLN A 426 11.70 35.46 13.93
C GLN A 426 11.24 34.38 14.92
N LEU A 427 12.10 33.96 15.85
CA LEU A 427 11.75 33.00 16.91
C LEU A 427 10.65 33.50 17.83
N ARG A 428 10.68 34.79 18.22
CA ARG A 428 9.61 35.37 19.03
C ARG A 428 8.27 35.38 18.30
N GLU A 429 8.27 35.47 16.97
CA GLU A 429 7.04 35.36 16.18
C GLU A 429 6.58 33.90 16.04
N ILE A 430 7.48 32.94 15.78
CA ILE A 430 7.14 31.50 15.70
C ILE A 430 6.55 31.00 17.03
N ARG A 431 7.06 31.46 18.18
CA ARG A 431 6.54 31.10 19.51
C ARG A 431 5.12 31.59 19.80
N LYS A 432 4.56 32.44 18.93
CA LYS A 432 3.15 32.86 19.00
C LYS A 432 2.24 31.93 18.21
N ALA A 433 2.79 31.07 17.35
CA ALA A 433 2.02 30.13 16.55
C ALA A 433 1.16 29.26 17.48
N ARG A 434 -0.12 29.15 17.14
CA ARG A 434 -1.08 28.32 17.85
C ARG A 434 -1.93 27.59 16.85
N LEU A 435 -2.34 26.37 17.19
CA LEU A 435 -3.26 25.63 16.33
C LEU A 435 -4.55 26.42 16.10
N ALA A 436 -5.05 27.12 17.12
CA ALA A 436 -6.22 27.99 17.00
C ALA A 436 -6.04 29.09 15.94
N ARG A 437 -4.84 29.70 15.85
CA ARG A 437 -4.53 30.74 14.87
C ARG A 437 -4.53 30.17 13.46
N VAL A 438 -3.83 29.05 13.27
CA VAL A 438 -3.75 28.35 11.98
C VAL A 438 -5.15 27.96 11.51
N LEU A 439 -6.01 27.44 12.39
CA LEU A 439 -7.40 27.12 12.05
C LEU A 439 -8.20 28.38 11.67
N CYS A 440 -8.14 29.45 12.46
CA CYS A 440 -8.83 30.70 12.14
C CYS A 440 -8.39 31.31 10.80
N ASP A 441 -7.09 31.23 10.47
CA ASP A 441 -6.55 31.81 9.23
C ASP A 441 -6.87 30.97 7.99
N ASN A 442 -7.12 29.66 8.17
CA ASN A 442 -7.26 28.71 7.07
C ASN A 442 -8.65 28.08 6.91
N THR A 443 -9.61 28.38 7.80
CA THR A 443 -11.04 28.04 7.66
C THR A 443 -11.85 29.24 7.14
N ASP A 444 -13.08 29.01 6.70
CA ASP A 444 -13.92 30.01 6.01
C ASP A 444 -14.98 30.65 6.93
N LEU A 445 -15.55 29.87 7.86
CA LEU A 445 -16.76 30.17 8.63
C LEU A 445 -16.54 30.22 10.15
N ILE A 446 -15.34 29.91 10.64
CA ILE A 446 -15.04 29.88 12.08
C ILE A 446 -14.77 31.30 12.58
N ASP A 447 -15.75 31.87 13.28
CA ASP A 447 -15.67 33.21 13.87
C ASP A 447 -15.08 33.19 15.29
N THR A 448 -15.28 32.10 16.04
CA THR A 448 -14.81 31.89 17.41
C THR A 448 -14.22 30.50 17.59
N ILE A 449 -13.18 30.39 18.39
CA ILE A 449 -12.54 29.11 18.75
C ILE A 449 -11.92 29.21 20.14
N GLN A 450 -11.81 28.09 20.85
CA GLN A 450 -11.04 28.04 22.10
C GLN A 450 -9.53 28.25 21.87
N LEU A 451 -8.84 28.71 22.90
CA LEU A 451 -7.40 29.01 22.82
C LEU A 451 -6.54 27.77 22.51
N TRP A 452 -6.94 26.61 23.03
CA TRP A 452 -6.29 25.33 22.82
C TRP A 452 -7.29 24.37 22.18
N PRO A 453 -7.30 24.22 20.85
CA PRO A 453 -8.30 23.42 20.13
C PRO A 453 -8.30 21.94 20.50
N ILE A 454 -7.17 21.42 21.01
CA ILE A 454 -6.99 20.04 21.48
C ILE A 454 -7.74 19.80 22.81
N VAL A 455 -7.89 20.83 23.63
CA VAL A 455 -8.55 20.75 24.94
C VAL A 455 -10.02 21.16 24.80
N LEU A 456 -10.90 20.54 25.59
CA LEU A 456 -12.32 20.88 25.59
C LEU A 456 -12.53 22.37 25.94
N PRO A 457 -13.56 23.01 25.38
CA PRO A 457 -13.88 24.39 25.68
C PRO A 457 -14.37 24.52 27.13
N ASP A 458 -13.86 25.52 27.84
CA ASP A 458 -14.26 25.85 29.21
C ASP A 458 -14.30 27.36 29.38
N HIS A 459 -15.29 27.88 30.10
CA HIS A 459 -15.49 29.34 30.21
C HIS A 459 -14.37 30.06 30.96
N GLU A 460 -13.62 29.38 31.82
CA GLU A 460 -12.56 29.97 32.65
C GLU A 460 -11.17 29.61 32.12
N ILE A 461 -10.91 28.32 31.86
CA ILE A 461 -9.55 27.83 31.58
C ILE A 461 -9.23 27.68 30.08
N ASN A 462 -10.25 27.54 29.23
CA ASN A 462 -10.07 27.43 27.77
C ASN A 462 -11.23 28.10 27.00
N PRO A 463 -11.43 29.43 27.19
CA PRO A 463 -12.59 30.12 26.67
C PRO A 463 -12.55 30.21 25.15
N ARG A 464 -13.73 30.16 24.53
CA ARG A 464 -13.90 30.50 23.12
C ARG A 464 -13.75 31.99 22.93
N VAL A 465 -12.84 32.40 22.05
CA VAL A 465 -12.56 33.80 21.75
C VAL A 465 -12.73 34.08 20.26
N PRO A 466 -13.04 35.33 19.85
CA PRO A 466 -13.13 35.67 18.45
C PRO A 466 -11.80 35.50 17.71
N CYS A 467 -11.82 34.88 16.53
CA CYS A 467 -10.65 34.72 15.67
C CYS A 467 -10.02 36.06 15.26
N ARG A 468 -10.80 37.15 15.22
CA ARG A 468 -10.32 38.50 14.90
C ARG A 468 -9.87 39.30 16.12
N SER A 469 -9.97 38.73 17.32
CA SER A 469 -9.45 39.36 18.53
C SER A 469 -7.92 39.34 18.54
N GLY A 470 -7.30 40.29 19.23
CA GLY A 470 -5.85 40.28 19.48
C GLY A 470 -5.38 39.18 20.45
N ILE A 471 -6.29 38.32 20.94
CA ILE A 471 -5.99 37.27 21.92
C ILE A 471 -5.28 36.08 21.26
N ILE A 472 -5.62 35.78 20.00
CA ILE A 472 -4.97 34.74 19.20
C ILE A 472 -4.11 35.46 18.13
N PRO A 473 -2.88 35.88 18.46
CA PRO A 473 -2.05 36.67 17.55
C PRO A 473 -1.60 35.86 16.33
N SER A 474 -1.47 36.52 15.18
CA SER A 474 -0.81 35.96 13.99
C SER A 474 0.71 36.12 14.08
N VAL A 475 1.45 35.22 13.42
CA VAL A 475 2.90 35.33 13.22
C VAL A 475 3.19 36.54 12.33
N ASN A 476 4.00 37.50 12.80
CA ASN A 476 4.33 38.69 12.02
C ASN A 476 5.47 38.43 11.03
N LEU A 477 5.11 38.19 9.77
CA LEU A 477 6.06 37.86 8.69
C LEU A 477 6.98 39.02 8.27
N ASN A 478 6.73 40.26 8.71
CA ASN A 478 7.66 41.38 8.47
C ASN A 478 9.05 41.15 9.06
N LYS A 479 9.21 40.19 9.99
CA LYS A 479 10.51 39.76 10.51
C LYS A 479 11.34 38.94 9.51
N TRP A 480 10.79 38.62 8.35
CA TRP A 480 11.47 38.02 7.20
C TRP A 480 11.74 39.02 6.07
N ALA A 481 11.51 40.32 6.28
CA ALA A 481 11.87 41.34 5.31
C ALA A 481 13.38 41.35 5.08
N ASP A 482 13.79 41.15 3.83
CA ASP A 482 15.17 41.13 3.37
C ASP A 482 15.45 42.41 2.56
N PHE A 483 16.57 43.06 2.84
CA PHE A 483 16.99 44.27 2.15
C PHE A 483 18.30 43.98 1.42
N PRO A 484 18.43 44.37 0.13
CA PRO A 484 19.59 44.02 -0.67
C PRO A 484 20.86 44.57 -0.02
N THR A 485 21.73 43.66 0.43
CA THR A 485 23.09 43.98 0.88
C THR A 485 24.11 43.30 -0.04
N SER A 486 25.18 44.03 -0.34
CA SER A 486 26.21 43.69 -1.31
C SER A 486 26.96 42.39 -0.96
N ASN A 487 26.92 41.46 -1.93
CA ASN A 487 27.71 40.24 -2.11
C ASN A 487 28.90 40.01 -1.15
N VAL A 488 28.87 38.90 -0.40
CA VAL A 488 30.06 38.26 0.18
C VAL A 488 30.13 36.81 -0.31
N LYS A 489 31.21 36.47 -1.01
CA LYS A 489 31.52 35.11 -1.47
C LYS A 489 32.22 34.32 -0.36
N PHE A 490 31.87 33.05 -0.19
CA PHE A 490 32.63 32.09 0.62
C PHE A 490 33.35 31.07 -0.29
N ASN A 491 34.63 30.84 -0.01
CA ASN A 491 35.51 29.87 -0.67
C ASN A 491 35.34 28.47 -0.07
N GLU A 492 35.36 27.44 -0.91
CA GLU A 492 35.40 26.03 -0.50
C GLU A 492 36.84 25.48 -0.50
N GLY A 493 37.23 24.83 0.59
CA GLY A 493 38.48 24.08 0.72
C GLY A 493 38.24 22.58 0.59
N ILE A 494 39.15 21.89 -0.11
CA ILE A 494 39.18 20.44 -0.34
C ILE A 494 40.01 19.78 0.76
N PHE A 495 39.52 18.67 1.33
CA PHE A 495 40.34 17.74 2.12
C PHE A 495 40.27 16.32 1.53
N ASN A 496 41.44 15.73 1.35
CA ASN A 496 41.69 14.36 0.90
C ASN A 496 42.26 13.58 2.10
N CYS A 497 41.85 12.33 2.33
CA CYS A 497 42.57 11.39 3.21
C CYS A 497 42.46 9.94 2.70
N GLN A 498 43.60 9.34 2.39
CA GLN A 498 43.85 7.89 2.32
C GLN A 498 44.32 7.39 3.69
N PHE A 499 44.03 6.13 4.06
CA PHE A 499 45.00 5.20 4.69
C PHE A 499 44.50 3.74 4.71
N SER A 500 45.40 2.80 4.37
CA SER A 500 45.32 1.35 4.60
C SER A 500 45.57 1.03 6.08
N THR A 501 44.99 -0.03 6.67
CA THR A 501 45.70 -1.31 6.93
C THR A 501 44.73 -2.45 7.22
N ASP A 502 44.91 -3.61 6.59
CA ASP A 502 44.15 -4.85 6.80
C ASP A 502 44.44 -5.52 8.15
N THR A 503 43.51 -5.45 9.10
CA THR A 503 43.16 -6.49 10.13
C THR A 503 42.18 -5.93 11.17
N ILE A 504 41.25 -6.76 11.66
CA ILE A 504 40.37 -6.46 12.81
C ILE A 504 40.99 -7.07 14.08
N GLY A 505 41.30 -6.22 15.05
CA GLY A 505 41.53 -6.61 16.44
C GLY A 505 40.82 -5.61 17.36
N GLY A 506 39.65 -5.98 17.87
CA GLY A 506 38.91 -5.19 18.86
C GLY A 506 39.25 -5.66 20.28
N PRO A 507 39.46 -4.75 21.25
CA PRO A 507 39.85 -5.11 22.61
C PRO A 507 38.64 -5.44 23.50
N LEU A 508 38.89 -6.31 24.49
CA LEU A 508 38.08 -6.66 25.68
C LEU A 508 37.15 -7.89 25.57
N GLY A 509 37.76 -9.07 25.70
CA GLY A 509 37.67 -9.90 26.90
C GLY A 509 36.29 -10.24 27.49
N MET A 510 35.69 -11.33 27.02
CA MET A 510 35.28 -12.50 27.83
C MET A 510 34.75 -13.59 26.88
N GLY A 511 35.43 -14.74 26.82
CA GLY A 511 34.96 -15.96 26.14
C GLY A 511 35.91 -16.52 25.07
N GLN A 512 36.83 -17.40 25.51
CA GLN A 512 37.71 -18.34 24.76
C GLN A 512 38.55 -17.86 23.54
N PRO A 513 39.81 -18.31 23.41
CA PRO A 513 40.70 -17.90 22.31
C PRO A 513 40.46 -18.75 21.05
N GLY A 514 40.21 -18.10 19.91
CA GLY A 514 40.59 -18.69 18.61
C GLY A 514 39.57 -18.72 17.47
N GLN A 515 38.59 -17.82 17.37
CA GLN A 515 37.91 -17.60 16.09
C GLN A 515 37.90 -16.11 15.72
N CYS A 516 38.94 -15.68 15.01
CA CYS A 516 38.89 -14.45 14.25
C CYS A 516 38.10 -14.71 12.96
N ILE A 517 36.98 -14.03 12.76
CA ILE A 517 36.29 -14.02 11.48
C ILE A 517 37.12 -13.14 10.53
N THR A 518 37.76 -13.74 9.54
CA THR A 518 38.54 -12.99 8.54
C THR A 518 37.61 -12.33 7.51
N TYR A 519 38.02 -11.22 6.89
CA TYR A 519 37.29 -10.64 5.75
C TYR A 519 37.08 -11.68 4.64
N GLU A 520 38.02 -12.62 4.49
CA GLU A 520 37.92 -13.75 3.58
C GLU A 520 36.80 -14.72 3.97
N ALA A 521 36.62 -15.05 5.25
CA ALA A 521 35.48 -15.85 5.73
C ALA A 521 34.13 -15.14 5.55
N ILE A 522 34.07 -13.81 5.76
CA ILE A 522 32.86 -13.01 5.49
C ILE A 522 32.57 -12.96 3.99
N ASN A 523 33.60 -12.78 3.17
CA ASN A 523 33.48 -12.82 1.71
C ASN A 523 33.02 -14.19 1.23
N GLN A 524 33.51 -15.28 1.83
CA GLN A 524 33.09 -16.64 1.51
C GLN A 524 31.62 -16.87 1.89
N THR A 525 31.19 -16.47 3.09
CA THR A 525 29.78 -16.54 3.52
C THR A 525 28.88 -15.64 2.67
N TYR A 526 29.35 -14.46 2.27
CA TYR A 526 28.64 -13.57 1.35
C TYR A 526 28.51 -14.17 -0.05
N VAL A 527 29.58 -14.79 -0.57
CA VAL A 527 29.56 -15.53 -1.84
C VAL A 527 28.61 -16.72 -1.76
N ASP A 528 28.53 -17.41 -0.62
CA ASP A 528 27.60 -18.52 -0.40
C ASP A 528 26.14 -18.07 -0.24
N ALA A 529 25.91 -16.91 0.39
CA ALA A 529 24.58 -16.30 0.51
C ALA A 529 24.08 -15.74 -0.84
N ARG A 530 24.96 -15.16 -1.67
CA ARG A 530 24.66 -14.75 -3.06
C ARG A 530 24.27 -15.91 -3.99
N LYS A 531 24.53 -17.16 -3.59
CA LYS A 531 24.04 -18.35 -4.32
C LYS A 531 22.56 -18.64 -4.02
N ARG A 532 21.97 -18.05 -2.97
CA ARG A 532 20.61 -18.33 -2.48
C ARG A 532 19.65 -17.13 -2.54
N ILE A 533 20.18 -15.90 -2.60
CA ILE A 533 19.43 -14.63 -2.59
C ILE A 533 19.92 -13.76 -3.77
N ASN A 534 19.00 -13.24 -4.58
CA ASN A 534 19.32 -12.37 -5.72
C ASN A 534 19.51 -10.92 -5.24
N VAL A 535 20.70 -10.60 -4.76
CA VAL A 535 21.05 -9.26 -4.24
C VAL A 535 21.20 -8.28 -5.40
N ALA A 536 20.39 -7.21 -5.44
CA ALA A 536 20.44 -6.21 -6.49
C ALA A 536 21.84 -5.54 -6.58
N GLN A 537 22.48 -5.57 -7.76
CA GLN A 537 23.72 -4.82 -8.03
C GLN A 537 23.43 -3.74 -9.06
N THR A 538 23.51 -2.46 -8.69
CA THR A 538 23.34 -1.38 -9.67
C THR A 538 24.28 -0.21 -9.42
N ASN A 539 24.94 0.28 -10.49
CA ASN A 539 25.60 1.58 -10.55
C ASN A 539 24.58 2.73 -10.74
N LYS A 540 23.39 2.65 -10.12
CA LYS A 540 22.29 3.62 -10.28
C LYS A 540 22.15 4.49 -9.02
N ASP A 541 21.85 5.77 -9.22
CA ASP A 541 21.63 6.74 -8.14
C ASP A 541 20.26 6.59 -7.41
N LYS A 542 19.32 5.79 -7.94
CA LYS A 542 17.95 5.62 -7.41
C LYS A 542 17.63 4.13 -7.15
N TRP A 543 17.14 3.80 -5.94
CA TRP A 543 16.81 2.45 -5.47
C TRP A 543 15.31 2.31 -5.14
N THR A 544 14.69 1.18 -5.50
CA THR A 544 13.32 0.83 -5.10
C THR A 544 13.27 0.12 -3.73
N THR A 545 12.10 0.12 -3.10
CA THR A 545 11.83 -0.56 -1.82
C THR A 545 12.15 -2.05 -1.88
N GLN A 546 11.81 -2.73 -2.99
CA GLN A 546 12.12 -4.14 -3.24
C GLN A 546 13.62 -4.41 -3.39
N GLU A 547 14.34 -3.53 -4.10
CA GLU A 547 15.80 -3.67 -4.30
C GLU A 547 16.55 -3.52 -2.97
N LEU A 548 16.13 -2.59 -2.11
CA LEU A 548 16.68 -2.43 -0.76
C LEU A 548 16.40 -3.65 0.14
N ALA A 549 15.20 -4.22 0.04
CA ALA A 549 14.82 -5.42 0.78
C ALA A 549 15.73 -6.62 0.47
N SER A 550 16.08 -6.82 -0.82
CA SER A 550 16.93 -7.94 -1.25
C SER A 550 18.34 -7.96 -0.63
N VAL A 551 18.87 -6.79 -0.27
CA VAL A 551 20.19 -6.66 0.38
C VAL A 551 20.10 -6.97 1.88
N GLY A 552 18.93 -6.78 2.51
CA GLY A 552 18.69 -7.02 3.94
C GLY A 552 18.44 -8.47 4.33
N GLU A 553 18.31 -9.40 3.37
CA GLU A 553 17.98 -10.82 3.59
C GLU A 553 19.19 -11.74 3.86
N LEU A 554 20.42 -11.21 3.83
CA LEU A 554 21.63 -12.01 4.06
C LEU A 554 21.64 -12.52 5.53
N PHE A 555 22.08 -13.77 5.76
CA PHE A 555 22.48 -14.44 7.03
C PHE A 555 21.52 -15.46 7.68
N TYR A 556 22.11 -16.61 8.03
CA TYR A 556 21.58 -17.71 8.86
C TYR A 556 22.70 -18.27 9.76
N GLY A 557 22.37 -18.67 11.00
CA GLY A 557 23.15 -19.67 11.77
C GLY A 557 23.98 -19.21 12.98
N LEU A 558 23.70 -18.05 13.59
CA LEU A 558 24.43 -17.54 14.76
C LEU A 558 23.50 -17.30 15.97
N SER A 559 24.05 -17.27 17.18
CA SER A 559 23.29 -17.00 18.42
C SER A 559 22.85 -15.53 18.55
N TYR A 560 21.86 -15.24 19.40
CA TYR A 560 21.33 -13.89 19.61
C TYR A 560 22.42 -12.84 19.92
N GLU A 561 23.39 -13.18 20.79
CA GLU A 561 24.46 -12.24 21.14
C GLU A 561 25.44 -12.03 19.99
N GLU A 562 25.74 -13.07 19.21
CA GLU A 562 26.59 -12.96 18.01
C GLU A 562 25.92 -12.11 16.93
N VAL A 563 24.60 -12.24 16.76
CA VAL A 563 23.80 -11.50 15.76
C VAL A 563 23.60 -10.04 16.14
N GLU A 564 23.27 -9.73 17.38
CA GLU A 564 22.96 -8.35 17.80
C GLU A 564 24.18 -7.55 18.25
N LYS A 565 25.20 -8.20 18.83
CA LYS A 565 26.38 -7.49 19.37
C LYS A 565 27.63 -7.68 18.52
N GLY A 566 27.81 -8.85 17.89
CA GLY A 566 29.01 -9.19 17.11
C GLY A 566 28.94 -8.72 15.66
N LEU A 567 27.96 -9.20 14.91
CA LEU A 567 27.77 -8.94 13.47
C LEU A 567 27.75 -7.45 13.08
N PRO A 568 27.13 -6.52 13.84
CA PRO A 568 27.15 -5.10 13.51
C PRO A 568 28.52 -4.43 13.67
N GLN A 569 29.49 -5.06 14.34
CA GLN A 569 30.84 -4.50 14.54
C GLN A 569 31.80 -4.84 13.39
N ILE A 570 31.36 -5.67 12.44
CA ILE A 570 32.15 -6.06 11.27
C ILE A 570 32.19 -4.91 10.26
N ASP A 571 33.39 -4.45 9.91
CA ASP A 571 33.61 -3.45 8.85
C ASP A 571 33.41 -4.08 7.47
N THR A 572 32.21 -3.94 6.90
CA THR A 572 31.89 -4.47 5.58
C THR A 572 32.44 -3.61 4.43
N SER A 573 33.09 -2.47 4.71
CA SER A 573 33.72 -1.64 3.66
C SER A 573 34.95 -2.29 3.01
N ARG A 574 35.44 -3.37 3.63
CA ARG A 574 36.58 -4.18 3.18
C ARG A 574 36.17 -5.58 2.72
N THR A 575 34.85 -5.81 2.63
CA THR A 575 34.27 -7.06 2.14
C THR A 575 33.56 -6.81 0.81
N LEU A 576 33.22 -7.90 0.12
CA LEU A 576 32.46 -7.88 -1.13
C LEU A 576 31.02 -7.32 -0.94
N ILE A 577 30.55 -7.16 0.30
CA ILE A 577 29.26 -6.51 0.62
C ILE A 577 29.29 -5.02 0.23
N ARG A 578 30.47 -4.37 0.19
CA ARG A 578 30.61 -2.98 -0.25
C ARG A 578 30.10 -2.76 -1.68
N GLU A 579 30.18 -3.75 -2.56
CA GLU A 579 29.77 -3.65 -3.96
C GLU A 579 28.25 -3.54 -4.15
N VAL A 580 27.47 -3.96 -3.16
CA VAL A 580 25.99 -3.94 -3.17
C VAL A 580 25.42 -2.94 -2.16
N CYS A 581 26.29 -2.21 -1.47
CA CYS A 581 25.87 -1.23 -0.49
C CYS A 581 25.40 0.05 -1.20
N PRO A 582 24.15 0.51 -0.99
CA PRO A 582 23.69 1.73 -1.61
C PRO A 582 24.59 2.92 -1.27
N ALA A 583 24.93 3.75 -2.26
CA ALA A 583 25.83 4.90 -2.07
C ALA A 583 25.30 5.90 -1.03
N PHE A 584 23.97 6.04 -0.92
CA PHE A 584 23.37 6.88 0.13
C PHE A 584 23.53 6.29 1.55
N LEU A 585 23.90 5.01 1.70
CA LEU A 585 24.23 4.35 2.96
C LEU A 585 25.74 4.20 3.20
N SER A 586 26.58 4.53 2.20
CA SER A 586 28.03 4.41 2.25
C SER A 586 28.73 5.58 1.52
N ASN A 587 29.35 6.49 2.28
CA ASN A 587 30.10 7.67 1.81
C ASN A 587 29.27 8.88 1.36
N VAL A 588 28.36 9.36 2.21
CA VAL A 588 27.70 10.65 2.00
C VAL A 588 28.54 11.78 2.60
N GLU A 589 29.06 12.68 1.76
CA GLU A 589 29.68 13.91 2.22
C GLU A 589 28.62 15.01 2.40
N CYS A 590 28.57 15.60 3.60
CA CYS A 590 27.58 16.61 3.93
C CYS A 590 28.21 18.01 4.02
N ARG A 591 27.62 18.97 3.31
CA ARG A 591 27.89 20.40 3.49
C ARG A 591 26.71 21.05 4.21
N PRO A 592 26.92 21.72 5.35
CA PRO A 592 25.84 22.41 6.06
C PRO A 592 25.22 23.50 5.17
N GLY A 593 23.93 23.36 4.88
CA GLY A 593 23.14 24.32 4.11
C GLY A 593 21.97 24.86 4.91
N LYS A 594 21.43 26.00 4.46
CA LYS A 594 20.27 26.69 5.08
C LYS A 594 18.98 25.89 4.98
N TYR A 595 18.76 25.19 3.86
CA TYR A 595 17.54 24.41 3.63
C TYR A 595 17.81 22.91 3.78
N ARG A 596 16.82 22.20 4.34
CA ARG A 596 16.86 20.74 4.52
C ARG A 596 16.50 20.03 3.21
N ARG A 597 17.16 18.90 2.95
CA ARG A 597 16.81 18.02 1.82
C ARG A 597 15.46 17.36 2.09
N TYR A 598 14.75 16.98 1.03
CA TYR A 598 13.46 16.27 1.13
C TYR A 598 13.62 14.85 1.67
N ASP A 599 14.71 14.18 1.33
CA ASP A 599 15.01 12.80 1.74
C ASP A 599 15.60 12.68 3.16
N GLY A 600 15.81 13.80 3.86
CA GLY A 600 16.38 13.87 5.20
C GLY A 600 17.87 13.56 5.29
N LEU A 601 18.57 13.32 4.17
CA LEU A 601 20.02 13.16 4.17
C LEU A 601 20.69 14.44 4.65
N CYS A 602 21.79 14.27 5.40
CA CYS A 602 22.54 15.35 6.02
C CYS A 602 21.74 16.19 7.02
N ASN A 603 20.63 15.69 7.57
CA ASN A 603 20.01 16.29 8.76
C ASN A 603 20.96 16.22 9.98
N ASN A 604 21.85 15.23 9.99
CA ASN A 604 23.01 15.17 10.88
C ASN A 604 24.30 15.13 10.04
N VAL A 605 25.22 16.07 10.28
CA VAL A 605 26.46 16.20 9.47
C VAL A 605 27.49 15.11 9.84
N LYS A 606 27.50 14.67 11.10
CA LYS A 606 28.40 13.62 11.60
C LYS A 606 27.94 12.24 11.16
N HIS A 607 26.62 12.04 11.14
CA HIS A 607 25.97 10.80 10.70
C HIS A 607 24.96 11.11 9.60
N PRO A 608 25.41 11.28 8.34
CA PRO A 608 24.60 11.76 7.20
C PRO A 608 23.24 11.07 6.97
N THR A 609 23.11 9.80 7.36
CA THR A 609 21.92 8.98 7.13
C THR A 609 20.93 8.99 8.29
N TRP A 610 21.30 9.55 9.44
CA TRP A 610 20.43 9.60 10.61
C TRP A 610 19.26 10.55 10.37
N GLY A 611 18.04 10.04 10.50
CA GLY A 611 16.77 10.71 10.21
C GLY A 611 16.37 10.71 8.75
N ALA A 612 17.12 10.06 7.85
CA ALA A 612 16.80 10.01 6.43
C ALA A 612 15.75 8.93 6.09
N THR A 613 15.04 9.10 4.98
CA THR A 613 14.15 8.07 4.42
C THR A 613 14.93 6.82 3.99
N ASN A 614 14.23 5.69 3.93
CA ASN A 614 14.75 4.36 3.60
C ASN A 614 15.87 3.90 4.55
N THR A 615 15.80 4.31 5.82
CA THR A 615 16.71 3.87 6.87
C THR A 615 15.99 2.96 7.87
N PRO A 616 16.71 2.05 8.53
CA PRO A 616 16.10 1.11 9.46
C PRO A 616 15.48 1.84 10.65
N PHE A 617 14.40 1.28 11.17
CA PHE A 617 13.93 1.66 12.50
C PHE A 617 15.04 1.39 13.53
N SER A 618 15.19 2.30 14.50
CA SER A 618 16.04 2.08 15.67
C SER A 618 15.27 1.27 16.72
N ARG A 619 15.95 0.81 17.78
CA ARG A 619 15.35 -0.01 18.83
C ARG A 619 15.78 0.47 20.20
N LEU A 620 14.85 0.50 21.14
CA LEU A 620 15.16 0.72 22.57
C LEU A 620 15.60 -0.59 23.22
N VAL A 621 14.89 -1.67 22.89
CA VAL A 621 15.17 -3.03 23.36
C VAL A 621 15.42 -3.93 22.16
N GLY A 622 16.39 -4.84 22.27
CA GLY A 622 16.70 -5.79 21.20
C GLY A 622 15.49 -6.64 20.81
N PRO A 623 15.39 -7.07 19.53
CA PRO A 623 14.23 -7.80 19.07
C PRO A 623 14.16 -9.22 19.63
N LEU A 624 12.95 -9.74 19.80
CA LEU A 624 12.70 -11.11 20.23
C LEU A 624 11.99 -11.90 19.13
N PHE A 625 12.78 -12.64 18.36
CA PHE A 625 12.32 -13.64 17.38
C PHE A 625 12.58 -15.04 17.93
N SER A 626 11.74 -16.01 17.61
CA SER A 626 11.91 -17.40 18.08
C SER A 626 13.20 -18.05 17.60
N ASP A 627 13.70 -17.64 16.43
CA ASP A 627 14.97 -18.08 15.83
C ASP A 627 16.11 -17.05 15.98
N GLY A 628 15.88 -15.95 16.72
CA GLY A 628 16.81 -14.84 16.87
C GLY A 628 16.98 -13.95 15.62
N MET A 629 16.30 -14.25 14.51
CA MET A 629 16.53 -13.61 13.21
C MET A 629 15.28 -12.99 12.62
N SER A 630 14.19 -13.76 12.49
CA SER A 630 12.97 -13.32 11.80
C SER A 630 11.71 -14.14 12.13
N GLY A 631 11.84 -15.26 12.84
CA GLY A 631 10.75 -16.18 13.16
C GLY A 631 9.71 -15.57 14.11
N PRO A 632 8.42 -15.93 13.98
CA PRO A 632 7.35 -15.44 14.86
C PRO A 632 7.66 -15.66 16.34
N LYS A 633 7.30 -14.70 17.20
CA LYS A 633 7.47 -14.83 18.66
C LYS A 633 6.66 -16.02 19.19
N VAL A 634 7.27 -16.79 20.09
CA VAL A 634 6.65 -17.89 20.85
C VAL A 634 6.63 -17.56 22.35
N SER A 635 5.85 -18.30 23.13
CA SER A 635 5.74 -18.11 24.58
C SER A 635 7.08 -18.26 25.29
N SER A 636 7.38 -17.34 26.21
CA SER A 636 8.61 -17.36 27.01
C SER A 636 8.70 -18.55 27.97
N LEU A 637 7.56 -19.16 28.32
CA LEU A 637 7.50 -20.20 29.35
C LEU A 637 7.64 -21.63 28.80
N ASN A 638 7.09 -21.89 27.61
CA ASN A 638 6.97 -23.25 27.06
C ASN A 638 7.28 -23.38 25.56
N ASN A 639 7.71 -22.29 24.90
CA ASN A 639 7.99 -22.24 23.46
C ASN A 639 6.79 -22.63 22.55
N ARG A 640 5.56 -22.55 23.05
CA ARG A 640 4.34 -22.73 22.25
C ARG A 640 3.96 -21.45 21.53
N GLU A 641 3.08 -21.57 20.53
CA GLU A 641 2.52 -20.41 19.84
C GLU A 641 1.75 -19.50 20.79
N LEU A 642 1.92 -18.19 20.62
CA LEU A 642 1.13 -17.18 21.34
C LEU A 642 -0.32 -17.18 20.83
N PRO A 643 -1.30 -16.71 21.64
CA PRO A 643 -2.66 -16.50 21.18
C PRO A 643 -2.69 -15.66 19.91
N THR A 644 -3.57 -15.99 18.96
CA THR A 644 -3.66 -15.23 17.72
C THR A 644 -4.01 -13.77 18.02
N ALA A 645 -3.53 -12.84 17.19
CA ALA A 645 -3.77 -11.41 17.42
C ALA A 645 -5.28 -11.08 17.50
N ARG A 646 -6.13 -11.83 16.78
CA ARG A 646 -7.59 -11.70 16.88
C ARG A 646 -8.16 -12.18 18.21
N VAL A 647 -7.62 -13.27 18.79
CA VAL A 647 -8.02 -13.72 20.14
C VAL A 647 -7.72 -12.63 21.16
N VAL A 648 -6.53 -12.03 21.10
CA VAL A 648 -6.16 -10.93 22.01
C VAL A 648 -7.09 -9.73 21.80
N SER A 649 -7.33 -9.32 20.54
CA SER A 649 -8.23 -8.20 20.24
C SER A 649 -9.64 -8.40 20.79
N ARG A 650 -10.27 -9.55 20.55
CA ARG A 650 -11.67 -9.77 20.93
C ARG A 650 -11.85 -9.91 22.45
N THR A 651 -10.84 -10.41 23.13
CA THR A 651 -10.89 -10.68 24.58
C THR A 651 -10.49 -9.46 25.38
N MET A 652 -9.40 -8.79 24.99
CA MET A 652 -8.85 -7.66 25.73
C MET A 652 -9.46 -6.33 25.33
N HIS A 653 -9.91 -6.21 24.07
CA HIS A 653 -10.37 -4.94 23.50
C HIS A 653 -11.82 -4.94 22.97
N PRO A 654 -12.81 -5.34 23.79
CA PRO A 654 -14.22 -5.17 23.44
C PRO A 654 -14.62 -3.69 23.46
N ASP A 655 -15.70 -3.35 22.76
CA ASP A 655 -16.30 -2.01 22.78
C ASP A 655 -17.29 -1.93 23.96
N GLU A 656 -16.87 -1.34 25.07
CA GLU A 656 -17.69 -1.20 26.29
C GLU A 656 -18.51 0.12 26.33
N GLY A 657 -18.39 0.97 25.31
CA GLY A 657 -19.28 2.11 25.03
C GLY A 657 -19.17 3.34 25.92
N TYR A 658 -18.50 3.29 27.08
CA TYR A 658 -18.30 4.45 27.98
C TYR A 658 -16.84 4.55 28.47
N HIS A 659 -16.23 5.72 28.28
CA HIS A 659 -14.81 5.98 28.55
C HIS A 659 -14.62 7.29 29.33
N GLU A 660 -13.52 7.44 30.08
CA GLU A 660 -13.17 8.69 30.76
C GLU A 660 -12.55 9.73 29.81
N HIS A 661 -13.04 10.97 29.84
CA HIS A 661 -12.77 11.92 28.77
C HIS A 661 -11.83 13.06 29.21
N ALA A 662 -10.82 13.39 28.40
CA ALA A 662 -9.88 14.48 28.72
C ALA A 662 -9.62 15.48 27.58
N ALA A 663 -9.74 15.07 26.32
CA ALA A 663 -9.39 15.90 25.16
C ALA A 663 -10.51 15.92 24.11
N THR A 664 -10.37 16.82 23.14
CA THR A 664 -11.22 16.84 21.95
C THR A 664 -10.71 15.87 20.90
N VAL A 665 -11.55 15.52 19.91
CA VAL A 665 -11.15 14.67 18.76
C VAL A 665 -10.03 15.33 17.93
N MET A 666 -9.77 16.63 18.08
CA MET A 666 -8.60 17.31 17.49
C MET A 666 -7.28 16.69 17.93
N LEU A 667 -7.18 16.14 19.16
CA LEU A 667 -5.99 15.38 19.58
C LEU A 667 -5.72 14.21 18.63
N VAL A 668 -6.76 13.48 18.26
CA VAL A 668 -6.68 12.29 17.40
C VAL A 668 -6.32 12.68 15.97
N ALA A 669 -6.95 13.73 15.43
CA ALA A 669 -6.66 14.22 14.08
C ALA A 669 -5.22 14.77 13.97
N PHE A 670 -4.76 15.53 14.97
CA PHE A 670 -3.38 16.01 15.02
C PHE A 670 -2.39 14.86 15.25
N GLY A 671 -2.73 13.88 16.10
CA GLY A 671 -1.92 12.68 16.32
C GLY A 671 -1.72 11.85 15.05
N GLN A 672 -2.78 11.63 14.25
CA GLN A 672 -2.66 10.97 12.95
C GLN A 672 -1.80 11.77 11.97
N PHE A 673 -1.98 13.10 11.93
CA PHE A 673 -1.13 13.97 11.11
C PHE A 673 0.35 13.84 11.48
N MET A 674 0.67 13.74 12.78
CA MET A 674 2.04 13.50 13.23
C MET A 674 2.54 12.09 12.94
N ASP A 675 1.72 11.04 13.04
CA ASP A 675 2.11 9.69 12.62
C ASP A 675 2.49 9.65 11.13
N HIS A 676 1.76 10.36 10.30
CA HIS A 676 2.03 10.42 8.86
C HIS A 676 3.26 11.25 8.52
N ASP A 677 3.81 12.03 9.46
CA ASP A 677 5.10 12.70 9.31
C ASP A 677 6.25 11.78 9.73
N PHE A 678 6.03 10.94 10.75
CA PHE A 678 7.08 10.09 11.29
C PHE A 678 7.19 8.73 10.62
N THR A 679 6.08 8.05 10.32
CA THR A 679 6.12 6.61 10.02
C THR A 679 5.34 6.25 8.75
N LEU A 680 6.04 5.65 7.78
CA LEU A 680 5.45 4.86 6.70
C LEU A 680 6.42 3.71 6.42
N MET A 681 5.96 2.49 6.60
CA MET A 681 6.83 1.32 6.55
C MET A 681 6.88 0.72 5.15
N GLY A 682 8.08 0.32 4.69
CA GLY A 682 8.23 -0.42 3.44
C GLY A 682 7.53 -1.77 3.51
N THR A 683 6.62 -2.04 2.57
CA THR A 683 5.89 -3.32 2.46
C THR A 683 5.88 -3.83 1.01
N PRO A 684 5.81 -5.15 0.80
CA PRO A 684 5.61 -5.69 -0.54
C PRO A 684 4.26 -5.28 -1.13
N ALA A 685 4.26 -4.98 -2.43
CA ALA A 685 3.09 -4.58 -3.21
C ALA A 685 3.06 -5.41 -4.50
N ASP A 686 1.93 -5.93 -4.98
CA ASP A 686 1.72 -6.99 -6.00
C ASP A 686 2.39 -6.81 -7.41
N PRO A 687 2.79 -7.92 -8.09
CA PRO A 687 3.44 -8.00 -9.40
C PRO A 687 2.98 -7.16 -10.57
N ILE A 688 1.68 -7.16 -10.80
CA ILE A 688 1.03 -6.49 -11.92
C ILE A 688 0.64 -5.06 -11.48
N THR A 689 0.64 -4.82 -10.17
CA THR A 689 0.75 -3.49 -9.54
C THR A 689 2.21 -3.00 -9.34
N LYS A 690 3.24 -3.80 -9.76
CA LYS A 690 4.73 -3.75 -9.65
C LYS A 690 5.42 -4.70 -8.63
N ASN A 691 5.69 -5.96 -9.03
CA ASN A 691 6.37 -7.00 -8.19
C ASN A 691 6.63 -8.44 -8.79
N GLU A 692 6.78 -8.76 -10.09
CA GLU A 692 7.26 -10.14 -10.46
C GLU A 692 8.69 -10.17 -11.03
N PRO A 693 9.51 -11.21 -10.72
CA PRO A 693 10.93 -11.32 -11.07
C PRO A 693 11.19 -12.07 -12.39
N GLU A 694 12.38 -11.84 -12.97
CA GLU A 694 12.88 -12.46 -14.22
C GLU A 694 13.08 -14.00 -14.13
N GLU A 695 12.78 -14.72 -15.21
CA GLU A 695 12.87 -16.19 -15.31
C GLU A 695 14.31 -16.68 -15.61
N CYS A 696 14.84 -17.56 -14.75
CA CYS A 696 16.28 -17.89 -14.68
C CYS A 696 16.67 -19.27 -15.25
N CYS A 697 15.78 -20.26 -15.17
CA CYS A 697 16.06 -21.63 -15.60
C CYS A 697 15.83 -21.79 -17.12
N ASN A 698 16.68 -22.57 -17.79
CA ASN A 698 16.63 -22.91 -19.24
C ASN A 698 17.06 -21.83 -20.25
N ARG A 699 17.70 -20.73 -19.83
CA ARG A 699 18.31 -19.75 -20.77
C ARG A 699 19.74 -20.16 -21.21
N PRO A 700 20.12 -19.97 -22.49
CA PRO A 700 21.50 -20.20 -22.96
C PRO A 700 22.52 -19.31 -22.23
N THR A 701 23.71 -19.82 -21.96
CA THR A 701 24.72 -19.22 -21.07
C THR A 701 25.17 -17.80 -21.43
N HIS A 702 25.04 -17.40 -22.70
CA HIS A 702 25.40 -16.08 -23.20
C HIS A 702 24.23 -15.06 -23.18
N LEU A 703 23.02 -15.49 -22.79
CA LEU A 703 21.80 -14.68 -22.64
C LEU A 703 21.27 -14.64 -21.19
N LYS A 704 21.98 -15.30 -20.27
CA LYS A 704 21.65 -15.37 -18.85
C LYS A 704 22.10 -14.08 -18.15
N ASN A 705 21.27 -13.56 -17.24
CA ASN A 705 21.64 -12.44 -16.39
C ASN A 705 22.81 -12.88 -15.46
N PRO A 706 23.90 -12.10 -15.29
CA PRO A 706 25.06 -12.49 -14.48
C PRO A 706 24.77 -12.83 -13.01
N TYR A 707 23.60 -12.43 -12.49
CA TYR A 707 23.14 -12.70 -11.12
C TYR A 707 22.18 -13.90 -10.99
N CYS A 708 21.98 -14.62 -12.07
CA CYS A 708 21.13 -15.80 -12.14
C CYS A 708 21.89 -17.05 -11.66
N ASN A 709 21.75 -17.42 -10.37
CA ASN A 709 22.35 -18.63 -9.81
C ASN A 709 21.32 -19.77 -9.71
N GLU A 710 21.61 -20.89 -10.39
CA GLU A 710 20.80 -22.11 -10.32
C GLU A 710 21.20 -22.93 -9.09
N ILE A 711 20.21 -23.37 -8.32
CA ILE A 711 20.41 -24.31 -7.21
C ILE A 711 20.04 -25.71 -7.73
N PRO A 712 21.00 -26.63 -7.92
CA PRO A 712 20.67 -28.00 -8.26
C PRO A 712 20.12 -28.70 -7.02
N VAL A 713 18.89 -29.19 -7.13
CA VAL A 713 18.22 -30.00 -6.12
C VAL A 713 18.56 -31.46 -6.40
N SER A 714 18.98 -32.20 -5.36
CA SER A 714 19.27 -33.64 -5.47
C SER A 714 18.00 -34.41 -5.82
N ASP A 715 18.14 -35.53 -6.52
CA ASP A 715 17.05 -36.40 -6.95
C ASP A 715 16.27 -37.05 -5.77
N ASP A 716 16.68 -36.77 -4.54
CA ASP A 716 16.25 -37.42 -3.31
C ASP A 716 15.53 -36.47 -2.31
N ASP A 717 15.27 -35.20 -2.66
CA ASP A 717 14.61 -34.25 -1.75
C ASP A 717 13.06 -34.22 -1.89
N TYR A 718 12.38 -34.68 -0.83
CA TYR A 718 10.92 -34.82 -0.69
C TYR A 718 10.17 -33.49 -0.43
N PHE A 719 10.86 -32.40 -0.07
CA PHE A 719 10.21 -31.16 0.37
C PHE A 719 9.61 -30.32 -0.79
N TYR A 720 9.99 -30.58 -2.05
CA TYR A 720 9.58 -29.77 -3.21
C TYR A 720 8.31 -30.23 -3.97
N ARG A 721 7.48 -31.12 -3.42
CA ARG A 721 6.22 -31.55 -4.05
C ARG A 721 4.96 -31.05 -3.34
N SER A 722 4.55 -29.79 -3.58
CA SER A 722 3.14 -29.40 -3.86
C SER A 722 2.93 -27.87 -3.92
N ARG A 723 2.44 -27.35 -5.06
CA ARG A 723 2.15 -25.92 -5.38
C ARG A 723 0.82 -25.80 -6.18
N VAL A 724 -0.08 -24.84 -5.87
CA VAL A 724 -1.40 -24.50 -6.52
C VAL A 724 -1.47 -23.17 -7.38
N PRO A 725 -1.73 -23.16 -8.70
CA PRO A 725 -1.51 -22.00 -9.61
C PRO A 725 -2.37 -20.71 -9.46
N PHE A 726 -1.95 -19.59 -10.09
CA PHE A 726 -2.60 -18.25 -10.07
C PHE A 726 -3.25 -17.87 -11.41
N ASN A 727 -4.23 -16.98 -11.39
CA ASN A 727 -4.99 -16.53 -12.57
C ASN A 727 -4.42 -15.23 -13.16
N THR A 728 -4.03 -15.23 -14.43
CA THR A 728 -3.40 -14.11 -15.14
C THR A 728 -4.39 -13.30 -16.00
N LEU A 729 -5.68 -13.63 -15.97
CA LEU A 729 -6.77 -12.92 -16.66
C LEU A 729 -7.77 -12.34 -15.66
N THR A 730 -8.64 -11.44 -16.12
CA THR A 730 -9.70 -10.87 -15.27
C THR A 730 -10.77 -11.92 -14.97
N GLY A 731 -11.30 -11.95 -13.73
CA GLY A 731 -12.38 -12.86 -13.32
C GLY A 731 -13.78 -12.43 -13.76
N VAL A 732 -13.89 -11.40 -14.60
CA VAL A 732 -15.14 -10.79 -15.05
C VAL A 732 -15.24 -10.76 -16.56
N ILE A 733 -16.46 -10.69 -17.10
CA ILE A 733 -16.70 -10.57 -18.55
C ILE A 733 -16.55 -9.09 -18.94
N ASP A 734 -15.33 -8.68 -19.27
CA ASP A 734 -14.95 -7.29 -19.62
C ASP A 734 -14.41 -7.16 -21.06
N ALA A 735 -14.59 -8.21 -21.87
CA ALA A 735 -14.09 -8.32 -23.23
C ALA A 735 -12.56 -8.13 -23.34
N ASN A 736 -11.79 -8.53 -22.32
CA ASN A 736 -10.32 -8.59 -22.39
C ASN A 736 -9.80 -9.36 -23.62
N THR A 737 -10.55 -10.32 -24.14
CA THR A 737 -10.28 -11.02 -25.40
C THR A 737 -10.19 -10.10 -26.61
N VAL A 738 -10.91 -8.97 -26.60
CA VAL A 738 -10.88 -7.94 -27.65
C VAL A 738 -9.90 -6.83 -27.31
N TYR A 739 -9.79 -6.44 -26.03
CA TYR A 739 -9.13 -5.18 -25.62
C TYR A 739 -7.86 -5.32 -24.77
N SER A 740 -7.47 -6.52 -24.36
CA SER A 740 -6.36 -6.81 -23.42
C SER A 740 -6.64 -6.45 -21.95
N VAL A 741 -5.83 -7.04 -21.06
CA VAL A 741 -5.81 -6.79 -19.61
C VAL A 741 -4.81 -5.70 -19.19
N THR A 742 -3.95 -5.23 -20.10
CA THR A 742 -2.98 -4.14 -19.85
C THR A 742 -3.21 -2.94 -20.77
N ASP A 743 -3.12 -1.74 -20.21
CA ASP A 743 -3.36 -0.49 -20.94
C ASP A 743 -2.31 -0.23 -22.04
N ASP A 744 -1.09 -0.75 -21.87
CA ASP A 744 -0.03 -0.64 -22.87
C ASP A 744 -0.35 -1.46 -24.13
N TYR A 745 -0.87 -2.68 -23.97
CA TYR A 745 -1.20 -3.55 -25.10
C TYR A 745 -2.56 -3.21 -25.73
N ALA A 746 -3.51 -2.73 -24.92
CA ALA A 746 -4.77 -2.16 -25.40
C ALA A 746 -4.53 -0.99 -26.37
N ARG A 747 -3.54 -0.13 -26.06
CA ARG A 747 -3.11 0.96 -26.95
C ARG A 747 -2.48 0.47 -28.26
N HIS A 748 -1.74 -0.64 -28.25
CA HIS A 748 -1.12 -1.23 -29.46
C HIS A 748 -2.15 -1.76 -30.47
N LEU A 749 -3.29 -2.26 -30.00
CA LEU A 749 -4.37 -2.79 -30.85
C LEU A 749 -5.20 -1.69 -31.52
N ARG A 750 -5.00 -0.42 -31.13
CA ARG A 750 -5.73 0.73 -31.69
C ARG A 750 -5.03 1.31 -32.89
N SER A 751 -5.82 1.82 -33.83
CA SER A 751 -5.31 2.52 -35.01
C SER A 751 -4.73 3.89 -34.66
N GLY A 752 -5.13 4.44 -33.51
CA GLY A 752 -4.80 5.79 -33.04
C GLY A 752 -5.63 6.89 -33.70
N TYR A 753 -6.69 6.53 -34.45
CA TYR A 753 -7.58 7.48 -35.10
C TYR A 753 -9.06 7.04 -35.10
N GLY A 754 -9.95 7.99 -34.80
CA GLY A 754 -11.42 7.82 -34.85
C GLY A 754 -11.99 6.81 -33.85
N GLY A 755 -11.23 6.49 -32.80
CA GLY A 755 -11.53 5.48 -31.80
C GLY A 755 -11.47 4.04 -32.32
N LEU A 756 -10.84 3.81 -33.47
CA LEU A 756 -10.90 2.50 -34.14
C LEU A 756 -9.81 1.54 -33.67
N LEU A 757 -10.18 0.27 -33.48
CA LEU A 757 -9.26 -0.85 -33.47
C LEU A 757 -8.62 -1.06 -34.85
N ARG A 758 -7.38 -1.52 -34.86
CA ARG A 758 -6.68 -1.90 -36.10
C ARG A 758 -7.38 -3.10 -36.72
N MET A 759 -7.58 -3.07 -38.03
CA MET A 759 -8.17 -4.17 -38.80
C MET A 759 -7.39 -4.38 -40.10
N ASN A 760 -7.54 -5.54 -40.71
CA ASN A 760 -6.92 -5.94 -41.97
C ASN A 760 -7.94 -5.95 -43.12
N SER A 761 -7.80 -5.03 -44.07
CA SER A 761 -8.78 -4.79 -45.15
C SER A 761 -8.60 -5.63 -46.42
N VAL A 762 -7.84 -6.72 -46.35
CA VAL A 762 -7.43 -7.55 -47.50
C VAL A 762 -8.57 -7.99 -48.45
N PHE A 763 -9.80 -8.15 -47.97
CA PHE A 763 -10.95 -8.55 -48.82
C PHE A 763 -11.99 -7.46 -49.08
N VAL A 764 -11.77 -6.22 -48.61
CA VAL A 764 -12.74 -5.13 -48.78
C VAL A 764 -12.99 -4.78 -50.24
N ASN A 765 -11.95 -4.80 -51.05
CA ASN A 765 -12.05 -4.55 -52.50
C ASN A 765 -12.83 -5.64 -53.26
N TYR A 766 -13.08 -6.79 -52.63
CA TYR A 766 -13.95 -7.86 -53.17
C TYR A 766 -15.38 -7.78 -52.64
N GLY A 767 -15.76 -6.67 -51.99
CA GLY A 767 -17.07 -6.47 -51.38
C GLY A 767 -17.26 -7.20 -50.05
N LEU A 768 -16.18 -7.65 -49.41
CA LEU A 768 -16.21 -8.37 -48.12
C LEU A 768 -15.72 -7.49 -46.96
N LYS A 769 -15.84 -7.96 -45.71
CA LYS A 769 -15.51 -7.18 -44.50
C LYS A 769 -14.09 -7.46 -43.98
N ASP A 770 -13.52 -6.53 -43.20
CA ASP A 770 -12.13 -6.54 -42.69
C ASP A 770 -11.81 -7.67 -41.69
N LEU A 771 -10.64 -8.29 -41.69
CA LEU A 771 -10.22 -9.27 -40.67
C LEU A 771 -9.48 -8.61 -39.50
N LEU A 772 -9.09 -9.38 -38.48
CA LEU A 772 -8.23 -8.91 -37.39
C LEU A 772 -6.86 -8.45 -37.92
N PRO A 773 -6.17 -7.55 -37.19
CA PRO A 773 -4.83 -7.14 -37.55
C PRO A 773 -3.86 -8.32 -37.47
N LEU A 774 -2.79 -8.27 -38.25
CA LEU A 774 -1.77 -9.32 -38.24
C LEU A 774 -0.77 -9.05 -37.12
N ARG A 775 -0.36 -10.11 -36.43
CA ARG A 775 0.71 -10.05 -35.45
C ARG A 775 2.05 -9.91 -36.16
N LEU A 776 2.64 -8.71 -36.09
CA LEU A 776 3.91 -8.36 -36.73
C LEU A 776 5.12 -8.58 -35.83
N LYS A 777 4.93 -8.38 -34.51
CA LYS A 777 5.90 -8.69 -33.46
C LYS A 777 5.62 -10.13 -33.01
N ASP A 778 6.59 -11.02 -33.18
CA ASP A 778 6.48 -12.46 -32.88
C ASP A 778 5.37 -13.19 -33.67
N PRO A 779 5.50 -13.27 -35.02
CA PRO A 779 4.44 -13.69 -35.93
C PRO A 779 4.04 -15.18 -35.87
N ASP A 780 4.72 -15.97 -35.03
CA ASP A 780 4.47 -17.40 -34.80
C ASP A 780 3.85 -17.68 -33.42
N GLU A 781 3.68 -16.67 -32.57
CA GLU A 781 3.11 -16.83 -31.23
C GLU A 781 1.61 -17.17 -31.33
N GLY A 782 1.24 -18.37 -30.84
CA GLY A 782 -0.15 -18.84 -30.78
C GLY A 782 -0.68 -19.52 -32.05
N CYS A 783 0.04 -19.57 -33.18
CA CYS A 783 -0.44 -20.23 -34.41
C CYS A 783 0.67 -20.90 -35.25
N THR A 784 0.28 -21.68 -36.27
CA THR A 784 1.17 -22.39 -37.22
C THR A 784 0.93 -21.88 -38.63
N ARG A 785 1.95 -21.27 -39.23
CA ARG A 785 1.91 -20.73 -40.59
C ARG A 785 2.17 -21.82 -41.63
N LEU A 786 1.40 -21.87 -42.71
CA LEU A 786 1.66 -22.77 -43.85
C LEU A 786 2.73 -22.21 -44.81
N ASN A 787 2.82 -20.89 -44.93
CA ASN A 787 3.80 -20.19 -45.76
C ASN A 787 4.12 -18.80 -45.17
N ARG A 788 5.21 -18.18 -45.64
CA ARG A 788 5.72 -16.89 -45.10
C ARG A 788 4.76 -15.71 -45.27
N SER A 789 3.74 -15.84 -46.12
CA SER A 789 2.76 -14.79 -46.43
C SER A 789 1.51 -14.81 -45.53
N GLN A 790 1.34 -15.80 -44.66
CA GLN A 790 0.15 -15.96 -43.82
C GLN A 790 0.51 -15.81 -42.33
N TYR A 791 0.25 -14.64 -41.75
CA TYR A 791 0.56 -14.29 -40.36
C TYR A 791 -0.58 -14.68 -39.39
N CYS A 792 -0.25 -14.86 -38.11
CA CYS A 792 -1.26 -15.02 -37.05
C CYS A 792 -2.04 -13.72 -36.82
N PHE A 793 -3.26 -13.82 -36.31
CA PHE A 793 -4.06 -12.65 -35.93
C PHE A 793 -3.60 -12.09 -34.57
N ASP A 794 -3.72 -10.77 -34.41
CA ASP A 794 -3.45 -10.05 -33.17
C ASP A 794 -4.76 -9.59 -32.54
N ALA A 795 -4.91 -9.77 -31.23
CA ALA A 795 -6.11 -9.42 -30.47
C ALA A 795 -5.78 -9.20 -28.98
N GLY A 796 -6.78 -8.84 -28.18
CA GLY A 796 -6.63 -8.60 -26.74
C GLY A 796 -6.14 -9.81 -25.93
N GLU A 797 -6.28 -11.01 -26.48
CA GLU A 797 -5.82 -12.24 -25.84
C GLU A 797 -5.10 -13.16 -26.84
N VAL A 798 -3.99 -13.76 -26.39
CA VAL A 798 -3.01 -14.45 -27.25
C VAL A 798 -3.52 -15.77 -27.82
N ARG A 799 -4.53 -16.39 -27.21
CA ARG A 799 -5.16 -17.64 -27.66
C ARG A 799 -6.19 -17.41 -28.77
N VAL A 800 -6.39 -16.18 -29.26
CA VAL A 800 -7.21 -15.89 -30.45
C VAL A 800 -6.93 -16.83 -31.63
N ASN A 801 -5.69 -17.29 -31.77
CA ASN A 801 -5.28 -18.20 -32.84
C ASN A 801 -5.36 -19.69 -32.48
N GLU A 802 -5.70 -20.09 -31.25
CA GLU A 802 -5.69 -21.50 -30.84
C GLU A 802 -6.66 -22.36 -31.64
N GLN A 803 -7.80 -21.80 -32.05
CA GLN A 803 -8.72 -22.45 -32.98
C GLN A 803 -9.43 -21.45 -33.91
N LEU A 804 -9.72 -21.87 -35.15
CA LEU A 804 -10.29 -21.03 -36.19
C LEU A 804 -11.64 -20.38 -35.80
N VAL A 805 -12.47 -21.13 -35.07
CA VAL A 805 -13.79 -20.70 -34.60
C VAL A 805 -13.65 -19.58 -33.55
N LEU A 806 -12.65 -19.67 -32.68
CA LEU A 806 -12.36 -18.63 -31.68
C LEU A 806 -11.87 -17.34 -32.34
N ALA A 807 -11.00 -17.45 -33.35
CA ALA A 807 -10.55 -16.31 -34.15
C ALA A 807 -11.73 -15.59 -34.85
N THR A 808 -12.70 -16.36 -35.35
CA THR A 808 -13.93 -15.83 -35.97
C THR A 808 -14.72 -14.95 -35.01
N MET A 809 -14.86 -15.37 -33.74
CA MET A 809 -15.54 -14.58 -32.72
C MET A 809 -14.79 -13.28 -32.38
N HIS A 810 -13.46 -13.34 -32.28
CA HIS A 810 -12.66 -12.14 -32.03
C HIS A 810 -12.77 -11.13 -33.20
N ILE A 811 -12.81 -11.62 -34.45
CA ILE A 811 -13.01 -10.77 -35.64
C ILE A 811 -14.37 -10.06 -35.58
N ILE A 812 -15.44 -10.78 -35.22
CA ILE A 812 -16.79 -10.20 -35.16
C ILE A 812 -16.85 -9.09 -34.12
N TRP A 813 -16.31 -9.30 -32.92
CA TRP A 813 -16.34 -8.30 -31.86
C TRP A 813 -15.47 -7.06 -32.14
N ALA A 814 -14.31 -7.25 -32.75
CA ALA A 814 -13.47 -6.12 -33.18
C ALA A 814 -14.15 -5.30 -34.31
N ARG A 815 -14.87 -5.97 -35.23
CA ARG A 815 -15.69 -5.30 -36.25
C ARG A 815 -16.83 -4.53 -35.63
N GLU A 816 -17.50 -5.09 -34.63
CA GLU A 816 -18.66 -4.45 -34.00
C GLU A 816 -18.23 -3.20 -33.24
N HIS A 817 -17.11 -3.26 -32.51
CA HIS A 817 -16.48 -2.07 -31.93
C HIS A 817 -16.26 -0.97 -32.98
N ASN A 818 -15.62 -1.31 -34.11
CA ASN A 818 -15.32 -0.33 -35.15
C ASN A 818 -16.57 0.19 -35.86
N ARG A 819 -17.63 -0.61 -35.99
CA ARG A 819 -18.92 -0.17 -36.54
C ARG A 819 -19.53 0.91 -35.63
N ILE A 820 -19.52 0.67 -34.32
CA ILE A 820 -20.05 1.59 -33.31
C ILE A 820 -19.20 2.86 -33.21
N ALA A 821 -17.88 2.73 -33.17
CA ALA A 821 -16.94 3.86 -33.12
C ALA A 821 -17.09 4.80 -34.33
N LYS A 822 -17.24 4.24 -35.55
CA LYS A 822 -17.48 5.05 -36.77
C LYS A 822 -18.77 5.85 -36.67
N GLU A 823 -19.84 5.27 -36.13
CA GLU A 823 -21.11 5.98 -35.99
C GLU A 823 -21.01 7.08 -34.93
N PHE A 824 -20.31 6.84 -33.81
CA PHE A 824 -20.05 7.88 -32.82
C PHE A 824 -19.18 9.01 -33.35
N GLY A 825 -18.13 8.71 -34.13
CA GLY A 825 -17.32 9.75 -34.78
C GLY A 825 -18.13 10.60 -35.77
N ARG A 826 -19.17 10.03 -36.41
CA ARG A 826 -20.06 10.77 -37.33
C ARG A 826 -21.07 11.64 -36.59
N ILE A 827 -21.69 11.12 -35.54
CA ILE A 827 -22.71 11.84 -34.75
C ILE A 827 -22.06 12.89 -33.84
N ASN A 828 -20.85 12.61 -33.35
CA ASN A 828 -20.09 13.48 -32.45
C ASN A 828 -18.71 13.84 -33.04
N PRO A 829 -18.64 14.70 -34.09
CA PRO A 829 -17.37 15.01 -34.75
C PRO A 829 -16.36 15.75 -33.86
N HIS A 830 -16.81 16.28 -32.72
CA HIS A 830 -16.00 17.00 -31.74
C HIS A 830 -15.31 16.07 -30.73
N TRP A 831 -15.64 14.78 -30.72
CA TRP A 831 -14.99 13.81 -29.82
C TRP A 831 -13.61 13.42 -30.31
N ASP A 832 -12.68 13.28 -29.38
CA ASP A 832 -11.35 12.75 -29.65
C ASP A 832 -11.35 11.22 -29.79
N ASP A 833 -10.22 10.70 -30.27
CA ASP A 833 -10.02 9.26 -30.50
C ASP A 833 -10.29 8.40 -29.25
N GLU A 834 -9.85 8.88 -28.07
CA GLU A 834 -10.00 8.17 -26.81
C GLU A 834 -11.46 8.04 -26.40
N THR A 835 -12.21 9.13 -26.49
CA THR A 835 -13.61 9.16 -26.08
C THR A 835 -14.44 8.22 -26.96
N VAL A 836 -14.24 8.28 -28.28
CA VAL A 836 -14.94 7.40 -29.22
C VAL A 836 -14.61 5.92 -28.95
N PHE A 837 -13.34 5.60 -28.69
CA PHE A 837 -12.90 4.23 -28.37
C PHE A 837 -13.56 3.69 -27.10
N GLN A 838 -13.57 4.45 -26.00
CA GLN A 838 -14.09 3.97 -24.71
C GLN A 838 -15.61 3.76 -24.73
N GLU A 839 -16.37 4.61 -25.43
CA GLU A 839 -17.83 4.42 -25.55
C GLU A 839 -18.19 3.24 -26.45
N ALA A 840 -17.46 3.04 -27.56
CA ALA A 840 -17.62 1.84 -28.37
C ALA A 840 -17.26 0.56 -27.59
N ARG A 841 -16.16 0.59 -26.82
CA ARG A 841 -15.74 -0.52 -25.94
C ARG A 841 -16.81 -0.88 -24.92
N ARG A 842 -17.41 0.13 -24.29
CA ARG A 842 -18.46 -0.05 -23.29
C ARG A 842 -19.70 -0.78 -23.83
N ILE A 843 -20.15 -0.43 -25.04
CA ILE A 843 -21.31 -1.08 -25.67
C ILE A 843 -21.00 -2.54 -26.00
N VAL A 844 -19.84 -2.83 -26.59
CA VAL A 844 -19.44 -4.20 -26.93
C VAL A 844 -19.35 -5.10 -25.68
N ILE A 845 -18.85 -4.59 -24.55
CA ILE A 845 -18.81 -5.33 -23.29
C ILE A 845 -20.23 -5.70 -22.84
N ALA A 846 -21.16 -4.75 -22.90
CA ALA A 846 -22.55 -4.98 -22.53
C ALA A 846 -23.24 -6.00 -23.46
N GLU A 847 -22.98 -5.94 -24.76
CA GLU A 847 -23.48 -6.93 -25.74
C GLU A 847 -22.99 -8.35 -25.41
N ILE A 848 -21.69 -8.53 -25.10
CA ILE A 848 -21.12 -9.83 -24.72
C ILE A 848 -21.76 -10.36 -23.44
N GLN A 849 -21.90 -9.51 -22.42
CA GLN A 849 -22.56 -9.89 -21.16
C GLN A 849 -24.02 -10.30 -21.41
N HIS A 850 -24.74 -9.52 -22.22
CA HIS A 850 -26.14 -9.78 -22.54
C HIS A 850 -26.34 -11.13 -23.21
N ILE A 851 -25.58 -11.41 -24.28
CA ILE A 851 -25.64 -12.69 -25.00
C ILE A 851 -25.25 -13.84 -24.08
N THR A 852 -24.23 -13.66 -23.23
CA THR A 852 -23.76 -14.73 -22.33
C THR A 852 -24.84 -15.17 -21.35
N TYR A 853 -25.54 -14.23 -20.70
CA TYR A 853 -26.54 -14.56 -19.69
C TYR A 853 -27.94 -14.85 -20.24
N ASN A 854 -28.30 -14.32 -21.42
CA ASN A 854 -29.60 -14.58 -22.03
C ASN A 854 -29.62 -15.77 -22.99
N GLU A 855 -28.50 -16.11 -23.61
CA GLU A 855 -28.45 -17.15 -24.64
C GLU A 855 -27.56 -18.32 -24.21
N PHE A 856 -26.29 -18.05 -23.84
CA PHE A 856 -25.31 -19.11 -23.60
C PHE A 856 -25.55 -19.89 -22.31
N LEU A 857 -25.60 -19.22 -21.15
CA LEU A 857 -25.76 -19.87 -19.84
C LEU A 857 -27.10 -20.62 -19.68
N PRO A 858 -28.26 -20.08 -20.13
CA PRO A 858 -29.53 -20.82 -20.06
C PRO A 858 -29.54 -22.09 -20.91
N THR A 859 -28.82 -22.09 -22.03
CA THR A 859 -28.67 -23.29 -22.88
C THR A 859 -27.82 -24.35 -22.19
N LEU A 860 -26.76 -23.94 -21.48
CA LEU A 860 -25.83 -24.86 -20.80
C LEU A 860 -26.38 -25.40 -19.48
N LEU A 861 -26.97 -24.55 -18.64
CA LEU A 861 -27.41 -24.89 -17.28
C LEU A 861 -28.90 -25.23 -17.20
N GLY A 862 -29.68 -24.85 -18.22
CA GLY A 862 -31.13 -24.95 -18.23
C GLY A 862 -31.82 -23.83 -17.44
N LYS A 863 -33.02 -23.47 -17.88
CA LYS A 863 -33.77 -22.33 -17.32
C LYS A 863 -34.06 -22.47 -15.82
N GLY A 864 -34.35 -23.67 -15.33
CA GLY A 864 -34.63 -23.90 -13.90
C GLY A 864 -33.43 -23.64 -12.99
N VAL A 865 -32.20 -23.94 -13.43
CA VAL A 865 -30.97 -23.62 -12.70
C VAL A 865 -30.70 -22.12 -12.77
N MET A 866 -30.88 -21.51 -13.95
CA MET A 866 -30.77 -20.06 -14.09
C MET A 866 -31.72 -19.32 -13.17
N GLU A 867 -32.96 -19.80 -13.00
CA GLU A 867 -33.95 -19.25 -12.06
C GLU A 867 -33.57 -19.54 -10.59
N LYS A 868 -33.23 -20.80 -10.24
CA LYS A 868 -32.86 -21.20 -8.87
C LYS A 868 -31.69 -20.38 -8.33
N PHE A 869 -30.70 -20.11 -9.17
CA PHE A 869 -29.51 -19.35 -8.79
C PHE A 869 -29.57 -17.86 -9.17
N GLY A 870 -30.72 -17.37 -9.63
CA GLY A 870 -30.92 -15.95 -9.91
C GLY A 870 -30.04 -15.37 -11.02
N LEU A 871 -29.66 -16.17 -12.02
CA LEU A 871 -28.75 -15.80 -13.12
C LEU A 871 -29.46 -15.19 -14.35
N LEU A 872 -30.76 -14.97 -14.31
CA LEU A 872 -31.50 -14.36 -15.43
C LEU A 872 -31.30 -12.84 -15.47
N LEU A 873 -31.13 -12.27 -16.67
CA LEU A 873 -31.04 -10.82 -16.83
C LEU A 873 -32.38 -10.12 -16.60
N GLN A 874 -32.29 -8.95 -15.96
CA GLN A 874 -33.41 -8.06 -15.76
C GLN A 874 -33.86 -7.47 -17.11
N LYS A 875 -35.17 -7.50 -17.36
CA LYS A 875 -35.75 -7.11 -18.65
C LYS A 875 -35.99 -5.61 -18.80
N GLU A 876 -36.22 -4.91 -17.68
CA GLU A 876 -36.55 -3.49 -17.65
C GLU A 876 -35.88 -2.80 -16.46
N GLY A 877 -35.43 -1.56 -16.67
CA GLY A 877 -34.69 -0.80 -15.67
C GLY A 877 -33.22 -1.22 -15.58
N TYR A 878 -32.52 -0.66 -14.60
CA TYR A 878 -31.12 -0.98 -14.36
C TYR A 878 -31.01 -2.19 -13.46
N TRP A 879 -30.10 -3.11 -13.79
CA TRP A 879 -29.72 -4.20 -12.89
C TRP A 879 -28.94 -3.63 -11.71
N ASP A 880 -29.49 -3.79 -10.51
CA ASP A 880 -29.01 -3.24 -9.25
C ASP A 880 -28.49 -4.33 -8.29
N GLY A 881 -28.40 -5.57 -8.78
CA GLY A 881 -27.94 -6.76 -8.06
C GLY A 881 -26.41 -6.89 -7.94
N TYR A 882 -25.65 -5.84 -8.23
CA TYR A 882 -24.21 -5.84 -7.99
C TYR A 882 -23.94 -6.04 -6.49
N ASP A 883 -23.44 -7.22 -6.14
CA ASP A 883 -23.07 -7.58 -4.78
C ASP A 883 -21.54 -7.53 -4.62
N PRO A 884 -21.01 -6.50 -3.94
CA PRO A 884 -19.57 -6.34 -3.77
C PRO A 884 -18.95 -7.29 -2.71
N ASN A 885 -19.76 -8.15 -2.07
CA ASN A 885 -19.27 -9.27 -1.26
C ASN A 885 -18.93 -10.50 -2.10
N VAL A 886 -19.48 -10.63 -3.31
CA VAL A 886 -19.17 -11.76 -4.19
C VAL A 886 -17.78 -11.52 -4.75
N ASN A 887 -16.83 -12.39 -4.42
CA ASN A 887 -15.51 -12.37 -5.03
C ASN A 887 -15.64 -12.93 -6.47
N PRO A 888 -15.45 -12.13 -7.52
CA PRO A 888 -15.55 -12.60 -8.90
C PRO A 888 -14.30 -13.40 -9.34
N ASN A 889 -13.32 -13.61 -8.45
CA ASN A 889 -12.17 -14.44 -8.76
C ASN A 889 -12.62 -15.85 -9.14
N ILE A 890 -11.92 -16.41 -10.13
CA ILE A 890 -12.26 -17.70 -10.69
C ILE A 890 -11.88 -18.78 -9.66
N LEU A 891 -12.87 -19.52 -9.16
CA LEU A 891 -12.65 -20.63 -8.23
C LEU A 891 -11.70 -21.68 -8.83
N SER A 892 -10.89 -22.33 -8.01
CA SER A 892 -9.95 -23.38 -8.44
C SER A 892 -10.68 -24.58 -9.03
N GLU A 893 -11.79 -24.99 -8.42
CA GLU A 893 -12.68 -26.04 -8.91
C GLU A 893 -13.31 -25.66 -10.24
N PHE A 894 -13.70 -24.39 -10.38
CA PHE A 894 -14.29 -23.88 -11.62
C PHE A 894 -13.26 -23.81 -12.75
N SER A 895 -12.04 -23.31 -12.51
CA SER A 895 -11.00 -23.13 -13.53
C SER A 895 -10.23 -24.41 -13.90
N ALA A 896 -9.98 -25.29 -12.92
CA ALA A 896 -9.21 -26.52 -13.10
C ALA A 896 -10.08 -27.72 -13.46
N ALA A 897 -11.36 -27.74 -13.07
CA ALA A 897 -12.29 -28.84 -13.35
C ALA A 897 -13.55 -28.40 -14.13
N ALA A 898 -14.46 -27.61 -13.54
CA ALA A 898 -15.83 -27.45 -14.07
C ALA A 898 -15.92 -26.72 -15.43
N LEU A 899 -15.20 -25.61 -15.63
CA LEU A 899 -15.20 -24.84 -16.88
C LEU A 899 -14.36 -25.50 -18.00
N ARG A 900 -13.82 -26.71 -17.77
CA ARG A 900 -13.17 -27.52 -18.82
C ARG A 900 -14.17 -28.34 -19.65
N ILE A 901 -15.45 -28.29 -19.30
CA ILE A 901 -16.56 -28.93 -20.03
C ILE A 901 -16.59 -28.57 -21.53
N GLY A 902 -16.10 -27.39 -21.90
CA GLY A 902 -16.00 -26.96 -23.30
C GLY A 902 -15.21 -27.90 -24.20
N HIS A 903 -14.26 -28.68 -23.66
CA HIS A 903 -13.50 -29.67 -24.44
C HIS A 903 -14.34 -30.90 -24.82
N THR A 904 -15.44 -31.17 -24.12
CA THR A 904 -16.36 -32.28 -24.41
C THR A 904 -17.33 -31.94 -25.55
N PHE A 905 -17.63 -30.65 -25.75
CA PHE A 905 -18.52 -30.19 -26.82
C PHE A 905 -17.82 -30.06 -28.20
N LEU A 906 -16.50 -30.23 -28.25
CA LEU A 906 -15.70 -30.10 -29.47
C LEU A 906 -16.02 -31.23 -30.46
N PRO A 907 -16.58 -30.93 -31.65
CA PRO A 907 -16.88 -31.96 -32.63
C PRO A 907 -15.59 -32.47 -33.29
N THR A 908 -15.65 -33.68 -33.86
CA THR A 908 -14.51 -34.22 -34.63
C THR A 908 -14.18 -33.41 -35.89
N SER A 909 -15.15 -32.67 -36.42
CA SER A 909 -15.01 -31.82 -37.60
C SER A 909 -15.95 -30.62 -37.52
N VAL A 910 -15.61 -29.54 -38.22
CA VAL A 910 -16.37 -28.30 -38.33
C VAL A 910 -16.87 -28.14 -39.77
N GLU A 911 -18.17 -27.91 -39.92
CA GLU A 911 -18.86 -27.79 -41.20
C GLU A 911 -18.81 -26.35 -41.74
N ARG A 912 -18.93 -26.24 -43.07
CA ARG A 912 -19.09 -25.00 -43.82
C ARG A 912 -20.39 -25.06 -44.57
N TRP A 913 -21.15 -23.98 -44.48
CA TRP A 913 -22.47 -23.87 -45.10
C TRP A 913 -22.54 -22.59 -45.92
N SER A 914 -23.19 -22.66 -47.07
CA SER A 914 -23.42 -21.47 -47.89
C SER A 914 -24.43 -20.55 -47.21
N ARG A 915 -24.44 -19.28 -47.64
CA ARG A 915 -25.42 -18.28 -47.16
C ARG A 915 -26.88 -18.68 -47.43
N SER A 916 -27.14 -19.56 -48.38
CA SER A 916 -28.48 -20.11 -48.66
C SER A 916 -28.77 -21.41 -47.89
N HIS A 917 -28.05 -21.66 -46.79
CA HIS A 917 -28.22 -22.81 -45.90
C HIS A 917 -28.04 -24.17 -46.58
N LYS A 918 -27.13 -24.25 -47.55
CA LYS A 918 -26.71 -25.54 -48.14
C LYS A 918 -25.33 -25.93 -47.62
N PHE A 919 -25.21 -27.17 -47.15
CA PHE A 919 -23.94 -27.78 -46.75
C PHE A 919 -22.93 -27.69 -47.89
N ILE A 920 -21.72 -27.23 -47.59
CA ILE A 920 -20.61 -27.11 -48.55
C ILE A 920 -19.60 -28.21 -48.30
N ALA A 921 -19.04 -28.28 -47.09
CA ALA A 921 -17.96 -29.20 -46.75
C ALA A 921 -17.82 -29.34 -45.23
N SER A 922 -17.13 -30.38 -44.77
CA SER A 922 -16.71 -30.52 -43.37
C SER A 922 -15.20 -30.72 -43.28
N LYS A 923 -14.56 -30.15 -42.25
CA LYS A 923 -13.11 -30.24 -42.03
C LYS A 923 -12.79 -30.65 -40.61
N LYS A 924 -11.85 -31.58 -40.44
CA LYS A 924 -11.46 -32.09 -39.11
C LYS A 924 -10.97 -30.98 -38.19
N LEU A 925 -11.33 -31.06 -36.91
CA LEU A 925 -11.00 -30.04 -35.92
C LEU A 925 -9.48 -29.87 -35.76
N SER A 926 -8.72 -30.97 -35.71
CA SER A 926 -7.26 -30.96 -35.64
C SER A 926 -6.58 -30.22 -36.81
N ASP A 927 -7.25 -30.12 -37.97
CA ASP A 927 -6.77 -29.36 -39.12
C ASP A 927 -7.13 -27.87 -39.09
N LEU A 928 -7.84 -27.43 -38.04
CA LEU A 928 -8.28 -26.06 -37.80
C LEU A 928 -7.65 -25.43 -36.54
N ILE A 929 -7.07 -26.24 -35.65
CA ILE A 929 -6.34 -25.78 -34.47
C ILE A 929 -5.04 -25.09 -34.87
N ARG A 930 -4.79 -23.90 -34.31
CA ARG A 930 -3.60 -23.07 -34.59
C ARG A 930 -3.40 -22.73 -36.06
N ARG A 931 -4.43 -22.87 -36.89
CA ARG A 931 -4.32 -22.76 -38.35
C ARG A 931 -5.31 -21.70 -38.88
N PRO A 932 -5.09 -20.40 -38.57
CA PRO A 932 -6.06 -19.33 -38.88
C PRO A 932 -6.24 -19.08 -40.38
N TYR A 933 -5.37 -19.65 -41.22
CA TYR A 933 -5.25 -19.27 -42.62
C TYR A 933 -6.43 -19.66 -43.51
N ASP A 934 -7.30 -20.57 -43.06
CA ASP A 934 -8.52 -20.88 -43.80
C ASP A 934 -9.47 -19.68 -43.90
N LEU A 935 -9.39 -18.72 -42.97
CA LEU A 935 -10.14 -17.47 -43.01
C LEU A 935 -9.55 -16.44 -43.99
N TYR A 936 -8.34 -16.67 -44.53
CA TYR A 936 -7.76 -15.87 -45.61
C TYR A 936 -8.30 -16.27 -47.00
N ARG A 937 -9.49 -16.86 -47.07
CA ARG A 937 -10.20 -17.13 -48.33
C ARG A 937 -11.51 -16.36 -48.34
N ALA A 938 -11.77 -15.66 -49.44
CA ALA A 938 -12.97 -14.84 -49.62
C ALA A 938 -14.25 -15.66 -49.35
N GLY A 939 -15.13 -15.13 -48.49
CA GLY A 939 -16.41 -15.75 -48.13
C GLY A 939 -16.33 -16.85 -47.06
N VAL A 940 -15.15 -17.39 -46.76
CA VAL A 940 -15.02 -18.58 -45.90
C VAL A 940 -15.33 -18.30 -44.43
N LEU A 941 -15.05 -17.09 -43.95
CA LEU A 941 -15.49 -16.66 -42.62
C LEU A 941 -17.00 -16.80 -42.46
N ASP A 942 -17.77 -16.30 -43.43
CA ASP A 942 -19.23 -16.38 -43.39
C ASP A 942 -19.69 -17.84 -43.46
N GLU A 943 -19.04 -18.67 -44.27
CA GLU A 943 -19.41 -20.08 -44.37
C GLU A 943 -19.17 -20.88 -43.08
N TYR A 944 -18.11 -20.58 -42.33
CA TYR A 944 -17.89 -21.17 -41.00
C TYR A 944 -18.86 -20.62 -39.96
N ILE A 945 -19.23 -19.34 -40.02
CA ILE A 945 -20.29 -18.78 -39.17
C ILE A 945 -21.63 -19.47 -39.46
N MET A 946 -21.97 -19.67 -40.74
CA MET A 946 -23.14 -20.45 -41.14
C MET A 946 -23.00 -21.90 -40.67
N GLY A 947 -21.81 -22.48 -40.72
CA GLY A 947 -21.56 -23.82 -40.18
C GLY A 947 -21.82 -23.93 -38.69
N LEU A 948 -21.28 -23.00 -37.89
CA LEU A 948 -21.47 -22.98 -36.43
C LEU A 948 -22.93 -22.81 -36.01
N THR A 949 -23.76 -22.23 -36.87
CA THR A 949 -25.19 -22.04 -36.60
C THR A 949 -26.07 -23.19 -37.10
N ASN A 950 -25.59 -24.03 -38.03
CA ASN A 950 -26.34 -25.17 -38.58
C ASN A 950 -25.83 -26.53 -38.10
N GLN A 951 -24.57 -26.64 -37.66
CA GLN A 951 -23.97 -27.88 -37.17
C GLN A 951 -24.29 -28.09 -35.68
N VAL A 952 -24.68 -29.31 -35.34
CA VAL A 952 -24.96 -29.70 -33.94
C VAL A 952 -23.66 -29.95 -33.19
N ALA A 953 -23.52 -29.36 -31.99
CA ALA A 953 -22.40 -29.61 -31.09
C ALA A 953 -22.45 -31.03 -30.52
N GLN A 954 -21.30 -31.56 -30.11
CA GLN A 954 -21.26 -32.89 -29.49
C GLN A 954 -21.92 -32.87 -28.10
N ALA A 955 -22.73 -33.89 -27.80
CA ALA A 955 -23.35 -34.03 -26.49
C ALA A 955 -22.30 -34.34 -25.41
N MET A 956 -22.54 -33.88 -24.18
CA MET A 956 -21.76 -34.31 -23.03
C MET A 956 -22.06 -35.79 -22.76
N ASP A 957 -21.05 -36.64 -22.91
CA ASP A 957 -21.15 -38.10 -22.78
C ASP A 957 -19.85 -38.64 -22.16
N ASP A 958 -19.91 -39.88 -21.66
CA ASP A 958 -18.77 -40.59 -21.07
C ASP A 958 -17.66 -40.85 -22.10
N SER A 959 -17.94 -40.64 -23.39
CA SER A 959 -17.01 -40.77 -24.51
C SER A 959 -16.56 -39.40 -25.06
N ILE A 960 -15.27 -39.08 -24.86
CA ILE A 960 -14.62 -37.91 -25.49
C ILE A 960 -13.99 -38.34 -26.81
N THR A 961 -14.08 -37.48 -27.84
CA THR A 961 -13.60 -37.87 -29.18
C THR A 961 -12.11 -38.19 -29.19
N GLN A 962 -11.74 -39.12 -30.08
CA GLN A 962 -10.34 -39.40 -30.38
C GLN A 962 -9.60 -38.16 -30.91
N GLU A 963 -10.31 -37.18 -31.46
CA GLU A 963 -9.73 -35.92 -31.87
C GLU A 963 -9.14 -35.18 -30.66
N VAL A 964 -9.92 -35.04 -29.58
CA VAL A 964 -9.57 -34.34 -28.32
C VAL A 964 -8.56 -35.09 -27.47
N THR A 965 -8.62 -36.42 -27.46
CA THR A 965 -7.72 -37.28 -26.66
C THR A 965 -6.42 -37.61 -27.36
N ASN A 966 -6.37 -37.62 -28.69
CA ASN A 966 -5.21 -38.15 -29.41
C ASN A 966 -4.64 -37.26 -30.51
N THR A 967 -5.28 -36.16 -30.92
CA THR A 967 -4.85 -35.42 -32.12
C THR A 967 -4.87 -33.89 -32.06
N LEU A 968 -5.39 -33.27 -30.99
CA LEU A 968 -5.34 -31.81 -30.82
C LEU A 968 -3.89 -31.31 -30.63
N PHE A 969 -3.61 -30.07 -31.06
CA PHE A 969 -2.28 -29.45 -31.04
C PHE A 969 -1.16 -30.26 -31.71
N LYS A 970 -1.54 -31.17 -32.61
CA LYS A 970 -0.62 -32.04 -33.34
C LYS A 970 0.31 -31.24 -34.26
N LYS A 971 1.61 -31.48 -34.11
CA LYS A 971 2.65 -30.89 -34.97
C LYS A 971 2.61 -31.53 -36.37
N PRO A 972 2.90 -30.77 -37.45
CA PRO A 972 2.96 -31.31 -38.81
C PRO A 972 3.88 -32.53 -38.91
N GLY A 973 3.42 -33.62 -39.55
CA GLY A 973 4.20 -34.86 -39.72
C GLY A 973 4.04 -35.91 -38.61
N ASN A 974 3.51 -35.56 -37.44
CA ASN A 974 3.27 -36.53 -36.37
C ASN A 974 2.02 -37.38 -36.65
N ARG A 975 1.87 -38.52 -35.97
CA ARG A 975 0.63 -39.33 -35.99
C ARG A 975 -0.36 -38.90 -34.91
N PHE A 976 0.11 -38.49 -33.73
CA PHE A 976 -0.68 -38.15 -32.55
C PHE A 976 -0.37 -36.73 -32.02
N GLY A 977 -1.31 -36.14 -31.28
CA GLY A 977 -1.28 -34.83 -30.63
C GLY A 977 -1.35 -34.95 -29.11
N VAL A 978 -1.78 -33.89 -28.42
CA VAL A 978 -1.88 -33.81 -26.95
C VAL A 978 -3.18 -34.45 -26.47
N ASP A 979 -3.08 -35.29 -25.42
CA ASP A 979 -4.24 -35.78 -24.68
C ASP A 979 -4.70 -34.75 -23.65
N LEU A 980 -5.70 -33.98 -24.06
CA LEU A 980 -6.22 -32.89 -23.28
C LEU A 980 -6.98 -33.38 -22.02
N VAL A 981 -7.46 -34.62 -22.02
CA VAL A 981 -8.20 -35.21 -20.90
C VAL A 981 -7.24 -35.53 -19.76
N SER A 982 -6.17 -36.26 -20.06
CA SER A 982 -5.12 -36.57 -19.07
C SER A 982 -4.48 -35.28 -18.51
N PHE A 983 -4.31 -34.26 -19.35
CA PHE A 983 -3.75 -32.97 -18.93
C PHE A 983 -4.66 -32.20 -17.95
N ASN A 984 -5.98 -32.18 -18.16
CA ASN A 984 -6.91 -31.53 -17.23
C ASN A 984 -7.02 -32.28 -15.89
N ILE A 985 -6.95 -33.63 -15.91
CA ILE A 985 -6.94 -34.44 -14.68
C ILE A 985 -5.70 -34.15 -13.84
N GLN A 986 -4.51 -34.14 -14.47
CA GLN A 986 -3.28 -33.82 -13.76
C GLN A 986 -3.30 -32.39 -13.22
N ARG A 987 -3.82 -31.43 -14.00
CA ARG A 987 -4.00 -30.05 -13.54
C ARG A 987 -4.92 -29.95 -12.30
N GLY A 988 -6.03 -30.68 -12.24
CA GLY A 988 -6.87 -30.72 -11.03
C GLY A 988 -6.13 -31.24 -9.80
N ARG A 989 -5.25 -32.23 -9.97
CA ARG A 989 -4.39 -32.76 -8.89
C ARG A 989 -3.33 -31.76 -8.45
N ASP A 990 -2.72 -31.05 -9.39
CA ASP A 990 -1.73 -30.01 -9.10
C ASP A 990 -2.36 -28.81 -8.39
N PHE A 991 -3.66 -28.52 -8.64
CA PHE A 991 -4.44 -27.55 -7.88
C PHE A 991 -4.92 -28.07 -6.50
N GLY A 992 -4.58 -29.31 -6.14
CA GLY A 992 -4.91 -29.90 -4.85
C GLY A 992 -6.38 -30.27 -4.68
N LEU A 993 -7.13 -30.50 -5.77
CA LEU A 993 -8.56 -30.82 -5.68
C LEU A 993 -8.80 -32.21 -5.04
N PRO A 994 -9.72 -32.34 -4.08
CA PRO A 994 -10.03 -33.63 -3.45
C PRO A 994 -10.59 -34.66 -4.45
N GLY A 995 -10.55 -35.94 -4.09
CA GLY A 995 -11.17 -36.99 -4.88
C GLY A 995 -12.69 -36.80 -4.99
N PHE A 996 -13.28 -37.17 -6.13
CA PHE A 996 -14.70 -36.94 -6.42
C PHE A 996 -15.65 -37.41 -5.30
N MET A 997 -15.40 -38.57 -4.69
CA MET A 997 -16.24 -39.11 -3.60
C MET A 997 -16.17 -38.28 -2.32
N GLU A 998 -14.99 -37.73 -2.02
CA GLU A 998 -14.75 -36.89 -0.84
C GLU A 998 -15.43 -35.52 -1.01
N TYR A 999 -15.40 -34.98 -2.23
CA TYR A 999 -16.07 -33.73 -2.59
C TYR A 999 -17.60 -33.90 -2.71
N SER A 1000 -18.09 -35.01 -3.30
CA SER A 1000 -19.53 -35.26 -3.46
C SER A 1000 -20.26 -35.47 -2.13
N GLY A 1001 -19.56 -35.97 -1.10
CA GLY A 1001 -20.11 -36.07 0.25
C GLY A 1001 -20.33 -34.71 0.92
N GLN A 1002 -19.50 -33.71 0.61
CA GLN A 1002 -19.63 -32.34 1.12
C GLN A 1002 -20.66 -31.51 0.34
N VAL A 1003 -20.82 -31.75 -0.96
CA VAL A 1003 -21.80 -31.02 -1.81
C VAL A 1003 -23.19 -31.65 -1.74
N GLY A 1004 -23.29 -32.96 -1.49
CA GLY A 1004 -24.56 -33.69 -1.42
C GLY A 1004 -25.49 -33.25 -0.28
N THR A 1005 -24.99 -32.48 0.69
CA THR A 1005 -25.80 -31.84 1.74
C THR A 1005 -26.16 -30.38 1.43
N ALA A 1006 -25.59 -29.78 0.38
CA ALA A 1006 -25.75 -28.36 0.02
C ALA A 1006 -26.58 -28.07 -1.24
N LEU A 1007 -26.82 -29.05 -2.12
CA LEU A 1007 -27.77 -28.96 -3.26
C LEU A 1007 -29.14 -29.50 -2.92
#